data_AF-L0DEB4-F1
#
_entry.id   AF-L0DEB4-F1
#
_cell.length_a   1.000
_cell.length_b   1.000
_cell.length_c   1.000
_cell.angle_alpha   90.00
_cell.angle_beta   90.00
_cell.angle_gamma   90.00
#
_symmetry.space_group_name_H-M   'P 1'
#
loop_
_entity.id
_entity.type
_entity.pdbx_description
1 polymer ?
#
loop_
_entity_poly.entity_id
_entity_poly.type
_entity_poly.pdbx_seq_one_letter_code
_entity_poly.pdbx_strand_id
1 'polypeptide(L)'
;MIARLWWKETRTLWPAWPVLFGAGVLLQWVLLASGAEGIRSGLLMLIALCWATIYAFVTASAAFAGERETNTLGLLDALPVNRRMLWLGKTTFALASTLGLALIMLALGYLGSTNGGDLPGKADFIGHYGTLLFEAVAWGLLWSALLRNPMVAGALALFCVGEVSYIASGGAKVEFISDSVIPARLLMATLALAASAVAIVWRPLAGWSPWFLKEDAANTPAGRARPIRLRPASSTKALAWKAKREGFWMWLGASAAVWAALAFLFAASRVGDVDVLPITLFSVCVLAALVTGVGVFGGETATESQRFLLHLGVGPGPIWSRTMRAWGNGLAATALIMLVMFSVCRPHEWQKLGLLWFTPSHTFQPVLIAIAPIANAFAVGTLAGMVFRRRITAGMIAVVVWLAIVPLQSGLAILGMVPHWTLLLTPIALLIISRAWAGDWLDARPGPARWLRLAGYAVAPSVVFSAAFIANRAWGVPDPGPVMVAASAPSGIVPPGSDKTATTYHRLAMEILPMYGIAATEVGAKVQGGRPPDISRLRVELNKNQDFIKRIQQATEMPPPQLPYRPLFGGGSDPDPTSGDISRVAWLLDQHGRGCLEQDNLTGAWEDILAQYRMARQMTEAGPTSFVTQNALAIDRQATMLALDWAAGDKQTPDLLRKALTDLRALPPFPTLGDVMKAEAPLVERALDLSGAELEVAINGPRTRPIPTRIYETMLLYPSWERERARRVCRAEFKRLIAASASESEPSPSITTFREAENRQRNSPLAARVLSYTWFSEHLKLAMVGRRGLVQVIALRAWNQTHDGTYPETLDALVPDLLDRLPLDPYSAQPFGYLRSRGERVPRLNLQFMRRGDLYAVRPGQWLLFSVGPKLGVVDPIAVAAPELQRISVDSLVFPLP
;
A
#
# COMPACT_ATOMS: atom_id res chain seq x y z
N MET A 1 0.60 -37.42 39.66
CA MET A 1 0.38 -36.01 40.04
C MET A 1 0.33 -35.05 38.85
N ILE A 2 1.28 -35.12 37.89
CA ILE A 2 1.23 -34.32 36.65
C ILE A 2 -0.12 -34.44 35.93
N ALA A 3 -0.68 -35.65 35.79
CA ALA A 3 -2.01 -35.86 35.20
C ALA A 3 -3.16 -35.09 35.90
N ARG A 4 -3.09 -34.92 37.24
CA ARG A 4 -4.09 -34.13 37.99
C ARG A 4 -3.94 -32.64 37.72
N LEU A 5 -2.71 -32.15 37.61
CA LEU A 5 -2.42 -30.77 37.21
C LEU A 5 -2.91 -30.53 35.78
N TRP A 6 -2.61 -31.45 34.84
CA TRP A 6 -3.11 -31.40 33.47
C TRP A 6 -4.63 -31.34 33.41
N TRP A 7 -5.33 -32.19 34.17
CA TRP A 7 -6.80 -32.15 34.23
C TRP A 7 -7.34 -30.81 34.76
N LYS A 8 -6.67 -30.23 35.77
CA LYS A 8 -7.02 -28.90 36.30
C LYS A 8 -6.82 -27.82 35.23
N GLU A 9 -5.67 -27.78 34.58
CA GLU A 9 -5.37 -26.81 33.52
C GLU A 9 -6.32 -26.97 32.34
N THR A 10 -6.57 -28.21 31.93
CA THR A 10 -7.52 -28.54 30.86
C THR A 10 -8.88 -27.94 31.19
N ARG A 11 -9.49 -28.19 32.35
CA ARG A 11 -10.78 -27.58 32.70
C ARG A 11 -10.76 -26.05 32.73
N THR A 12 -9.62 -25.46 33.06
CA THR A 12 -9.46 -24.00 33.18
C THR A 12 -9.34 -23.33 31.82
N LEU A 13 -8.60 -23.94 30.90
CA LEU A 13 -8.26 -23.43 29.57
C LEU A 13 -9.09 -24.07 28.45
N TRP A 14 -9.90 -25.08 28.76
CA TRP A 14 -10.76 -25.78 27.81
C TRP A 14 -11.64 -24.84 26.99
N PRO A 15 -12.23 -23.74 27.51
CA PRO A 15 -13.01 -22.85 26.67
C PRO A 15 -12.17 -22.06 25.66
N ALA A 16 -10.90 -21.80 25.95
CA ALA A 16 -10.02 -21.02 25.08
C ALA A 16 -9.61 -21.80 23.83
N TRP A 17 -9.32 -23.09 23.99
CA TRP A 17 -8.87 -23.96 22.92
C TRP A 17 -9.85 -24.05 21.72
N PRO A 18 -11.14 -24.43 21.88
CA PRO A 18 -12.09 -24.55 20.79
C PRO A 18 -12.51 -23.19 20.23
N VAL A 19 -12.45 -22.10 21.03
CA VAL A 19 -12.72 -20.75 20.54
C VAL A 19 -11.65 -20.31 19.56
N LEU A 20 -10.36 -20.48 19.92
CA LEU A 20 -9.26 -20.12 19.01
C LEU A 20 -9.18 -21.08 17.82
N PHE A 21 -9.39 -22.37 18.03
CA PHE A 21 -9.52 -23.34 16.94
C PHE A 21 -10.65 -22.97 15.99
N GLY A 22 -11.87 -22.76 16.50
CA GLY A 22 -13.03 -22.41 15.69
C GLY A 22 -12.87 -21.09 14.95
N ALA A 23 -12.29 -20.06 15.59
CA ALA A 23 -11.96 -18.79 14.94
C ALA A 23 -10.93 -18.97 13.82
N GLY A 24 -9.90 -19.78 14.06
CA GLY A 24 -8.88 -20.08 13.06
C GLY A 24 -9.44 -20.86 11.87
N VAL A 25 -10.22 -21.90 12.11
CA VAL A 25 -10.88 -22.68 11.07
C VAL A 25 -11.88 -21.84 10.29
N LEU A 26 -12.68 -21.02 10.96
CA LEU A 26 -13.61 -20.11 10.30
C LEU A 26 -12.87 -19.13 9.39
N LEU A 27 -11.76 -18.55 9.87
CA LEU A 27 -10.96 -17.64 9.06
C LEU A 27 -10.38 -18.37 7.84
N GLN A 28 -9.75 -19.53 8.03
CA GLN A 28 -9.23 -20.36 6.93
C GLN A 28 -10.35 -20.71 5.92
N TRP A 29 -11.54 -21.04 6.40
CA TRP A 29 -12.69 -21.36 5.55
C TRP A 29 -13.19 -20.14 4.78
N VAL A 30 -13.32 -18.97 5.41
CA VAL A 30 -13.68 -17.71 4.73
C VAL A 30 -12.65 -17.38 3.64
N LEU A 31 -11.37 -17.56 3.95
CA LEU A 31 -10.29 -17.34 2.99
C LEU A 31 -10.37 -18.33 1.83
N LEU A 32 -10.62 -19.61 2.08
CA LEU A 32 -10.82 -20.61 1.03
C LEU A 32 -12.06 -20.32 0.18
N ALA A 33 -13.17 -19.93 0.81
CA ALA A 33 -14.43 -19.60 0.16
C ALA A 33 -14.32 -18.35 -0.72
N SER A 34 -13.35 -17.45 -0.46
CA SER A 34 -13.08 -16.29 -1.31
C SER A 34 -12.53 -16.67 -2.69
N GLY A 35 -12.06 -17.91 -2.88
CA GLY A 35 -11.58 -18.42 -4.17
C GLY A 35 -10.24 -17.83 -4.64
N ALA A 36 -9.57 -17.03 -3.82
CA ALA A 36 -8.29 -16.44 -4.18
C ALA A 36 -7.18 -17.49 -4.18
N GLU A 37 -6.66 -17.83 -5.37
CA GLU A 37 -5.65 -18.87 -5.56
C GLU A 37 -4.36 -18.61 -4.77
N GLY A 38 -3.97 -17.34 -4.62
CA GLY A 38 -2.82 -16.94 -3.80
C GLY A 38 -2.95 -17.24 -2.30
N ILE A 39 -4.16 -17.56 -1.81
CA ILE A 39 -4.36 -18.02 -0.42
C ILE A 39 -3.90 -19.48 -0.26
N ARG A 40 -4.03 -20.28 -1.33
CA ARG A 40 -3.66 -21.69 -1.31
C ARG A 40 -2.14 -21.89 -1.30
N SER A 41 -1.34 -20.90 -1.68
CA SER A 41 0.12 -20.95 -1.68
C SER A 41 0.76 -20.76 -0.29
N GLY A 42 0.25 -21.42 0.75
CA GLY A 42 0.86 -21.47 2.09
C GLY A 42 0.35 -20.47 3.15
N LEU A 43 -0.50 -19.49 2.78
CA LEU A 43 -1.04 -18.52 3.74
C LEU A 43 -1.87 -19.17 4.85
N LEU A 44 -2.63 -20.21 4.52
CA LEU A 44 -3.47 -20.92 5.49
C LEU A 44 -2.64 -21.49 6.65
N MET A 45 -1.39 -21.88 6.38
CA MET A 45 -0.46 -22.38 7.40
C MET A 45 0.07 -21.25 8.28
N LEU A 46 0.36 -20.08 7.71
CA LEU A 46 0.74 -18.90 8.51
C LEU A 46 -0.40 -18.50 9.46
N ILE A 47 -1.65 -18.55 8.99
CA ILE A 47 -2.83 -18.29 9.81
C ILE A 47 -2.94 -19.33 10.93
N ALA A 48 -2.80 -20.62 10.61
CA ALA A 48 -2.79 -21.70 11.60
C ALA A 48 -1.80 -21.43 12.75
N LEU A 49 -0.59 -21.01 12.39
CA LEU A 49 0.48 -20.70 13.33
C LEU A 49 0.23 -19.42 14.13
N CYS A 50 -0.38 -18.41 13.52
CA CYS A 50 -0.79 -17.20 14.23
C CYS A 50 -1.75 -17.56 15.37
N TRP A 51 -2.78 -18.38 15.09
CA TRP A 51 -3.74 -18.83 16.10
C TRP A 51 -3.10 -19.71 17.18
N ALA A 52 -2.19 -20.61 16.79
CA ALA A 52 -1.44 -21.42 17.74
C ALA A 52 -0.52 -20.58 18.64
N THR A 53 0.13 -19.56 18.09
CA THR A 53 0.97 -18.61 18.84
C THR A 53 0.13 -17.78 19.83
N ILE A 54 -1.06 -17.34 19.45
CA ILE A 54 -1.99 -16.66 20.36
C ILE A 54 -2.36 -17.58 21.53
N TYR A 55 -2.69 -18.84 21.24
CA TYR A 55 -2.98 -19.83 22.28
C TYR A 55 -1.76 -20.11 23.18
N ALA A 56 -0.54 -20.15 22.60
CA ALA A 56 0.71 -20.30 23.33
C ALA A 56 0.87 -19.21 24.39
N PHE A 57 0.68 -17.94 24.01
CA PHE A 57 0.71 -16.82 24.96
C PHE A 57 -0.37 -16.95 26.03
N VAL A 58 -1.61 -17.24 25.63
CA VAL A 58 -2.74 -17.36 26.57
C VAL A 58 -2.47 -18.42 27.63
N THR A 59 -2.05 -19.61 27.21
CA THR A 59 -1.81 -20.73 28.14
C THR A 59 -0.60 -20.50 29.04
N ALA A 60 0.52 -20.07 28.46
CA ALA A 60 1.75 -19.81 29.19
C ALA A 60 1.61 -18.65 30.18
N SER A 61 0.90 -17.58 29.79
CA SER A 61 0.65 -16.43 30.65
C SER A 61 -0.38 -16.70 31.74
N ALA A 62 -1.36 -17.58 31.48
CA ALA A 62 -2.32 -18.03 32.49
C ALA A 62 -1.71 -18.93 33.55
N ALA A 63 -0.66 -19.70 33.20
CA ALA A 63 -0.14 -20.81 34.00
C ALA A 63 0.09 -20.45 35.48
N PHE A 64 0.86 -19.40 35.78
CA PHE A 64 1.14 -19.00 37.17
C PHE A 64 0.45 -17.71 37.60
N ALA A 65 0.33 -16.74 36.68
CA ALA A 65 -0.33 -15.48 37.01
C ALA A 65 -1.82 -15.66 37.25
N GLY A 66 -2.49 -16.58 36.54
CA GLY A 66 -3.89 -16.92 36.80
C GLY A 66 -4.11 -17.42 38.23
N GLU A 67 -3.22 -18.29 38.74
CA GLU A 67 -3.29 -18.81 40.12
C GLU A 67 -3.05 -17.74 41.18
N ARG A 68 -2.22 -16.73 40.86
CA ARG A 68 -1.98 -15.59 41.74
C ARG A 68 -3.14 -14.62 41.74
N GLU A 69 -3.75 -14.39 40.58
CA GLU A 69 -4.96 -13.58 40.46
C GLU A 69 -6.11 -14.18 41.28
N THR A 70 -6.24 -15.51 41.28
CA THR A 70 -7.26 -16.23 42.07
C THR A 70 -6.83 -16.55 43.51
N ASN A 71 -5.63 -16.14 43.93
CA ASN A 71 -5.03 -16.47 45.23
C ASN A 71 -4.97 -17.98 45.55
N THR A 72 -5.01 -18.84 44.52
CA THR A 72 -4.94 -20.30 44.66
C THR A 72 -3.51 -20.80 44.74
N LEU A 73 -2.52 -19.97 44.40
CA LEU A 73 -1.11 -20.36 44.50
C LEU A 73 -0.70 -20.66 45.95
N GLY A 74 -1.19 -19.90 46.93
CA GLY A 74 -0.94 -20.16 48.35
C GLY A 74 -1.55 -21.48 48.83
N LEU A 75 -2.72 -21.86 48.28
CA LEU A 75 -3.32 -23.17 48.53
C LEU A 75 -2.47 -24.30 47.93
N LEU A 76 -1.93 -24.10 46.73
CA LEU A 76 -1.04 -25.08 46.10
C LEU A 76 0.28 -25.25 46.86
N ASP A 77 0.78 -24.19 47.49
CA ASP A 77 1.94 -24.23 48.38
C ASP A 77 1.66 -24.96 49.70
N ALA A 78 0.41 -24.91 50.18
CA ALA A 78 -0.01 -25.64 51.38
C ALA A 78 -0.18 -27.16 51.14
N LEU A 79 -0.35 -27.57 49.88
CA LEU A 79 -0.37 -28.99 49.52
C LEU A 79 1.06 -29.54 49.43
N PRO A 80 1.29 -30.84 49.69
CA PRO A 80 2.61 -31.50 49.63
C PRO A 80 3.07 -31.70 48.17
N VAL A 81 3.06 -30.63 47.39
CA VAL A 81 3.36 -30.59 45.97
C VAL A 81 4.73 -29.96 45.79
N ASN A 82 5.71 -30.74 45.34
CA ASN A 82 7.03 -30.20 45.00
C ASN A 82 6.88 -29.14 43.88
N ARG A 83 7.44 -27.94 44.10
CA ARG A 83 7.40 -26.83 43.14
C ARG A 83 8.00 -27.15 41.79
N ARG A 84 9.03 -28.00 41.74
CA ARG A 84 9.59 -28.51 40.48
C ARG A 84 8.53 -29.27 39.69
N MET A 85 7.73 -30.08 40.37
CA MET A 85 6.64 -30.86 39.77
C MET A 85 5.46 -29.97 39.37
N LEU A 86 5.16 -28.91 40.14
CA LEU A 86 4.17 -27.90 39.77
C LEU A 86 4.58 -27.16 38.49
N TRP A 87 5.84 -26.69 38.43
CA TRP A 87 6.37 -26.00 37.26
C TRP A 87 6.37 -26.93 36.04
N LEU A 88 6.94 -28.13 36.18
CA LEU A 88 6.98 -29.12 35.10
C LEU A 88 5.57 -29.47 34.60
N GLY A 89 4.61 -29.66 35.51
CA GLY A 89 3.23 -29.98 35.15
C GLY A 89 2.55 -28.89 34.31
N LYS A 90 2.75 -27.61 34.66
CA LYS A 90 2.18 -26.47 33.91
C LYS A 90 2.92 -26.20 32.60
N THR A 91 4.25 -26.28 32.59
CA THR A 91 5.08 -26.10 31.40
C THR A 91 4.80 -27.19 30.36
N THR A 92 4.76 -28.46 30.77
CA THR A 92 4.47 -29.57 29.85
C THR A 92 3.05 -29.49 29.28
N PHE A 93 2.07 -29.07 30.08
CA PHE A 93 0.70 -28.84 29.60
C PHE A 93 0.64 -27.70 28.56
N ALA A 94 1.29 -26.56 28.82
CA ALA A 94 1.31 -25.42 27.91
C ALA A 94 1.95 -25.79 26.57
N LEU A 95 3.09 -26.49 26.57
CA LEU A 95 3.76 -26.96 25.36
C LEU A 95 2.90 -27.98 24.60
N ALA A 96 2.41 -29.03 25.28
CA ALA A 96 1.67 -30.11 24.62
C ALA A 96 0.35 -29.62 24.02
N SER A 97 -0.41 -28.80 24.75
CA SER A 97 -1.69 -28.28 24.25
C SER A 97 -1.52 -27.28 23.10
N THR A 98 -0.44 -26.47 23.13
CA THR A 98 -0.09 -25.54 22.04
C THR A 98 0.33 -26.30 20.79
N LEU A 99 1.19 -27.31 20.95
CA LEU A 99 1.61 -28.16 19.84
C LEU A 99 0.41 -28.91 19.24
N GLY A 100 -0.50 -29.42 20.09
CA GLY A 100 -1.73 -30.06 19.63
C GLY A 100 -2.60 -29.14 18.77
N LEU A 101 -2.83 -27.89 19.21
CA LEU A 101 -3.57 -26.91 18.41
C LEU A 101 -2.83 -26.58 17.10
N ALA A 102 -1.52 -26.35 17.18
CA ALA A 102 -0.69 -26.03 16.01
C ALA A 102 -0.76 -27.14 14.96
N LEU A 103 -0.56 -28.41 15.36
CA LEU A 103 -0.57 -29.55 14.45
C LEU A 103 -1.93 -29.73 13.76
N ILE A 104 -3.04 -29.61 14.49
CA ILE A 104 -4.38 -29.74 13.90
C ILE A 104 -4.64 -28.58 12.92
N MET A 105 -4.36 -27.35 13.31
CA MET A 105 -4.55 -26.18 12.46
C MET A 105 -3.65 -26.21 11.21
N LEU A 106 -2.41 -26.69 11.36
CA LEU A 106 -1.48 -26.89 10.25
C LEU A 106 -1.95 -27.99 9.30
N ALA A 107 -2.48 -29.10 9.83
CA ALA A 107 -3.06 -30.15 9.02
C ALA A 107 -4.25 -29.62 8.20
N LEU A 108 -5.13 -28.81 8.79
CA LEU A 108 -6.23 -28.16 8.07
C LEU A 108 -5.73 -27.16 7.01
N GLY A 109 -4.75 -26.34 7.36
CA GLY A 109 -4.13 -25.40 6.42
C GLY A 109 -3.43 -26.10 5.26
N TYR A 110 -2.79 -27.25 5.53
CA TYR A 110 -2.15 -28.10 4.52
C TYR A 110 -3.19 -28.76 3.60
N LEU A 111 -4.29 -29.30 4.17
CA LEU A 111 -5.39 -29.86 3.38
C LEU A 111 -6.09 -28.82 2.48
N GLY A 112 -6.09 -27.55 2.87
CA GLY A 112 -6.59 -26.45 2.04
C GLY A 112 -5.61 -25.93 0.99
N SER A 113 -4.33 -26.36 1.02
CA SER A 113 -3.31 -25.98 0.04
C SER A 113 -3.35 -26.92 -1.16
N THR A 114 -3.39 -26.38 -2.37
CA THR A 114 -3.42 -27.17 -3.62
C THR A 114 -2.04 -27.57 -4.13
N ASN A 115 -0.99 -26.87 -3.71
CA ASN A 115 0.37 -27.09 -4.21
C ASN A 115 1.31 -27.44 -3.05
N GLY A 116 1.67 -28.72 -2.93
CA GLY A 116 2.68 -29.16 -1.97
C GLY A 116 4.07 -28.56 -2.20
N GLY A 117 4.33 -28.05 -3.42
CA GLY A 117 5.59 -27.41 -3.81
C GLY A 117 5.75 -25.95 -3.38
N ASP A 118 4.65 -25.25 -3.07
CA ASP A 118 4.69 -23.85 -2.60
C ASP A 118 4.91 -23.73 -1.09
N LEU A 119 5.13 -24.87 -0.43
CA LEU A 119 5.46 -24.89 0.98
C LEU A 119 6.92 -24.46 1.15
N PRO A 120 7.22 -23.51 2.05
CA PRO A 120 8.60 -23.31 2.49
C PRO A 120 9.18 -24.67 2.91
N GLY A 121 10.47 -24.87 2.64
CA GLY A 121 11.14 -26.15 2.88
C GLY A 121 10.75 -26.70 4.25
N LYS A 122 10.41 -28.00 4.34
CA LYS A 122 9.89 -28.59 5.59
C LYS A 122 10.77 -28.26 6.80
N ALA A 123 12.09 -28.21 6.59
CA ALA A 123 13.08 -27.82 7.59
C ALA A 123 12.93 -26.34 8.01
N ASP A 124 12.89 -25.42 7.05
CA ASP A 124 12.75 -23.98 7.30
C ASP A 124 11.42 -23.69 8.00
N PHE A 125 10.33 -24.31 7.55
CA PHE A 125 9.03 -24.13 8.19
C PHE A 125 9.06 -24.57 9.66
N ILE A 126 9.54 -25.78 9.93
CA ILE A 126 9.63 -26.30 11.31
C ILE A 126 10.58 -25.44 12.15
N GLY A 127 11.71 -25.03 11.59
CA GLY A 127 12.72 -24.21 12.27
C GLY A 127 12.17 -22.86 12.70
N HIS A 128 11.60 -22.08 11.78
CA HIS A 128 11.11 -20.74 12.07
C HIS A 128 9.88 -20.75 12.98
N TYR A 129 8.88 -21.56 12.63
CA TYR A 129 7.60 -21.52 13.34
C TYR A 129 7.61 -22.32 14.64
N GLY A 130 8.38 -23.41 14.70
CA GLY A 130 8.65 -24.11 15.95
C GLY A 130 9.36 -23.20 16.96
N THR A 131 10.32 -22.40 16.50
CA THR A 131 11.02 -21.41 17.33
C THR A 131 10.07 -20.34 17.85
N LEU A 132 9.20 -19.78 17.00
CA LEU A 132 8.22 -18.77 17.41
C LEU A 132 7.23 -19.29 18.47
N LEU A 133 6.72 -20.52 18.29
CA LEU A 133 5.82 -21.15 19.27
C LEU A 133 6.54 -21.40 20.59
N PHE A 134 7.78 -21.87 20.53
CA PHE A 134 8.59 -22.11 21.72
C PHE A 134 8.89 -20.80 22.49
N GLU A 135 9.25 -19.74 21.78
CA GLU A 135 9.43 -18.40 22.35
C GLU A 135 8.17 -17.88 23.03
N ALA A 136 7.01 -17.99 22.38
CA ALA A 136 5.75 -17.52 22.92
C ALA A 136 5.41 -18.22 24.25
N VAL A 137 5.64 -19.54 24.33
CA VAL A 137 5.49 -20.30 25.57
C VAL A 137 6.53 -19.88 26.61
N ALA A 138 7.81 -19.76 26.24
CA ALA A 138 8.89 -19.45 27.17
C ALA A 138 8.74 -18.07 27.83
N TRP A 139 8.52 -17.03 27.02
CA TRP A 139 8.29 -15.68 27.52
C TRP A 139 6.98 -15.57 28.30
N GLY A 140 5.92 -16.27 27.86
CA GLY A 140 4.65 -16.32 28.58
C GLY A 140 4.79 -16.93 29.98
N LEU A 141 5.56 -18.02 30.12
CA LEU A 141 5.84 -18.67 31.40
C LEU A 141 6.71 -17.80 32.31
N LEU A 142 7.72 -17.13 31.75
CA LEU A 142 8.57 -16.21 32.51
C LEU A 142 7.75 -15.09 33.14
N TRP A 143 6.97 -14.37 32.33
CA TRP A 143 6.21 -13.24 32.84
C TRP A 143 5.06 -13.68 33.74
N SER A 144 4.46 -14.85 33.52
CA SER A 144 3.46 -15.38 34.45
C SER A 144 4.06 -15.80 35.80
N ALA A 145 5.31 -16.26 35.80
CA ALA A 145 6.07 -16.53 37.01
C ALA A 145 6.50 -15.25 37.75
N LEU A 146 6.52 -14.08 37.12
CA LEU A 146 6.90 -12.81 37.77
C LEU A 146 5.69 -11.96 38.18
N LEU A 147 4.60 -12.01 37.42
CA LEU A 147 3.45 -11.13 37.59
C LEU A 147 2.24 -11.82 38.23
N ARG A 148 1.31 -11.02 38.73
CA ARG A 148 0.01 -11.49 39.23
C ARG A 148 -1.09 -11.39 38.21
N ASN A 149 -0.96 -10.47 37.26
CA ASN A 149 -1.97 -10.25 36.23
C ASN A 149 -1.56 -11.01 34.96
N PRO A 150 -2.31 -12.05 34.57
CA PRO A 150 -1.99 -12.86 33.40
C PRO A 150 -2.11 -12.09 32.07
N MET A 151 -2.94 -11.04 32.01
CA MET A 151 -3.03 -10.17 30.82
C MET A 151 -1.75 -9.37 30.62
N VAL A 152 -1.22 -8.78 31.71
CA VAL A 152 0.04 -8.03 31.66
C VAL A 152 1.20 -8.98 31.33
N ALA A 153 1.17 -10.21 31.85
CA ALA A 153 2.16 -11.23 31.50
C ALA A 153 2.13 -11.59 30.01
N GLY A 154 0.95 -11.77 29.42
CA GLY A 154 0.80 -12.03 27.98
C GLY A 154 1.27 -10.86 27.13
N ALA A 155 0.95 -9.63 27.51
CA ALA A 155 1.36 -8.43 26.80
C ALA A 155 2.88 -8.26 26.79
N LEU A 156 3.54 -8.45 27.95
CA LEU A 156 5.00 -8.39 28.02
C LEU A 156 5.67 -9.55 27.28
N ALA A 157 5.07 -10.75 27.30
CA ALA A 157 5.59 -11.87 26.54
C ALA A 157 5.57 -11.59 25.03
N LEU A 158 4.46 -11.06 24.52
CA LEU A 158 4.34 -10.66 23.12
C LEU A 158 5.35 -9.56 22.76
N PHE A 159 5.55 -8.58 23.64
CA PHE A 159 6.55 -7.53 23.47
C PHE A 159 7.97 -8.11 23.38
N CYS A 160 8.35 -9.01 24.29
CA CYS A 160 9.66 -9.66 24.26
C CYS A 160 9.88 -10.47 22.97
N VAL A 161 8.88 -11.18 22.46
CA VAL A 161 8.99 -11.89 21.17
C VAL A 161 9.26 -10.92 20.01
N GLY A 162 8.58 -9.77 19.99
CA GLY A 162 8.82 -8.72 19.00
C GLY A 162 10.25 -8.14 19.08
N GLU A 163 10.68 -7.79 20.30
CA GLU A 163 12.01 -7.20 20.54
C GLU A 163 13.16 -8.17 20.22
N VAL A 164 13.05 -9.44 20.62
CA VAL A 164 14.07 -10.43 20.26
C VAL A 164 14.15 -10.60 18.73
N SER A 165 13.00 -10.59 18.05
CA SER A 165 12.97 -10.67 16.58
C SER A 165 13.68 -9.47 15.93
N TYR A 166 13.50 -8.27 16.48
CA TYR A 166 14.13 -7.05 15.98
C TYR A 166 15.64 -6.98 16.25
N ILE A 167 16.05 -7.32 17.48
CA ILE A 167 17.48 -7.33 17.87
C ILE A 167 18.24 -8.36 17.05
N ALA A 168 17.68 -9.56 16.92
CA ALA A 168 18.35 -10.66 16.24
C ALA A 168 18.40 -10.47 14.70
N SER A 169 17.55 -9.61 14.12
CA SER A 169 17.65 -9.22 12.70
C SER A 169 18.61 -8.04 12.44
N GLY A 170 19.37 -7.60 13.45
CA GLY A 170 20.32 -6.49 13.32
C GLY A 170 19.65 -5.14 13.03
N GLY A 171 18.35 -5.00 13.33
CA GLY A 171 17.59 -3.76 13.16
C GLY A 171 17.25 -3.38 11.71
N ALA A 172 17.70 -4.14 10.70
CA ALA A 172 17.51 -3.77 9.29
C ALA A 172 16.09 -4.04 8.78
N LYS A 173 15.48 -5.17 9.15
CA LYS A 173 14.07 -5.55 8.85
C LYS A 173 13.55 -6.52 9.92
N VAL A 174 12.27 -6.44 10.29
CA VAL A 174 11.64 -7.47 11.13
C VAL A 174 11.39 -8.71 10.28
N GLU A 175 12.45 -9.48 10.05
CA GLU A 175 12.35 -10.78 9.39
C GLU A 175 12.09 -11.83 10.48
N PHE A 176 10.81 -12.15 10.68
CA PHE A 176 10.42 -13.28 11.54
C PHE A 176 10.91 -14.62 10.98
N ILE A 177 11.31 -14.65 9.70
CA ILE A 177 11.61 -15.84 8.92
C ILE A 177 13.00 -15.68 8.27
N SER A 178 14.06 -15.65 9.08
CA SER A 178 15.43 -15.66 8.57
C SER A 178 16.26 -16.70 9.33
N ASP A 179 16.93 -17.58 8.59
CA ASP A 179 17.69 -18.71 9.14
C ASP A 179 18.78 -18.28 10.11
N SER A 180 19.36 -17.09 9.89
CA SER A 180 20.43 -16.52 10.71
C SER A 180 19.98 -16.17 12.13
N VAL A 181 18.69 -15.96 12.32
CA VAL A 181 18.09 -15.43 13.56
C VAL A 181 17.66 -16.57 14.50
N ILE A 182 17.40 -17.76 13.94
CA ILE A 182 16.86 -18.93 14.67
C ILE A 182 17.71 -19.31 15.90
N PRO A 183 19.06 -19.43 15.83
CA PRO A 183 19.85 -19.88 16.98
C PRO A 183 19.79 -18.90 18.16
N ALA A 184 19.88 -17.60 17.88
CA ALA A 184 19.80 -16.56 18.91
C ALA A 184 18.42 -16.55 19.59
N ARG A 185 17.36 -16.73 18.81
CA ARG A 185 15.98 -16.84 19.27
C ARG A 185 15.75 -18.04 20.18
N LEU A 186 16.18 -19.22 19.76
CA LEU A 186 16.12 -20.44 20.57
C LEU A 186 16.90 -20.30 21.88
N LEU A 187 18.08 -19.67 21.84
CA LEU A 187 18.88 -19.40 23.04
C LEU A 187 18.12 -18.49 24.01
N MET A 188 17.58 -17.37 23.54
CA MET A 188 16.82 -16.43 24.37
C MET A 188 15.55 -17.06 24.94
N ALA A 189 14.82 -17.85 24.15
CA ALA A 189 13.67 -18.62 24.60
C ALA A 189 14.06 -19.61 25.71
N THR A 190 15.17 -20.33 25.53
CA THR A 190 15.67 -21.29 26.52
C THR A 190 16.05 -20.60 27.82
N LEU A 191 16.72 -19.44 27.74
CA LEU A 191 17.05 -18.62 28.91
C LEU A 191 15.80 -18.11 29.63
N ALA A 192 14.78 -17.65 28.88
CA ALA A 192 13.50 -17.21 29.46
C ALA A 192 12.78 -18.37 30.17
N LEU A 193 12.76 -19.56 29.56
CA LEU A 193 12.18 -20.76 30.15
C LEU A 193 12.92 -21.17 31.44
N ALA A 194 14.25 -21.16 31.43
CA ALA A 194 15.07 -21.44 32.60
C ALA A 194 14.85 -20.41 33.72
N ALA A 195 14.79 -19.12 33.38
CA ALA A 195 14.47 -18.05 34.32
C ALA A 195 13.07 -18.23 34.95
N SER A 196 12.09 -18.70 34.18
CA SER A 196 10.76 -19.04 34.70
C SER A 196 10.81 -20.17 35.74
N ALA A 197 11.65 -21.19 35.49
CA ALA A 197 11.85 -22.31 36.41
C ALA A 197 12.50 -21.84 37.71
N VAL A 198 13.55 -21.03 37.62
CA VAL A 198 14.22 -20.42 38.78
C VAL A 198 13.25 -19.55 39.58
N ALA A 199 12.46 -18.69 38.91
CA ALA A 199 11.50 -17.81 39.58
C ALA A 199 10.46 -18.56 40.42
N ILE A 200 10.02 -19.75 39.98
CA ILE A 200 9.05 -20.58 40.71
C ILE A 200 9.72 -21.48 41.76
N VAL A 201 10.85 -22.12 41.41
CA VAL A 201 11.51 -23.11 42.27
C VAL A 201 12.30 -22.44 43.39
N TRP A 202 12.99 -21.33 43.13
CA TRP A 202 13.96 -20.73 44.07
C TRP A 202 13.39 -19.66 44.98
N ARG A 203 12.23 -19.07 44.68
CA ARG A 203 11.62 -18.06 45.57
C ARG A 203 10.72 -18.75 46.60
N PRO A 204 11.18 -19.07 47.83
CA PRO A 204 10.27 -19.50 48.88
C PRO A 204 9.25 -18.37 49.11
N LEU A 205 7.97 -18.65 48.92
CA LEU A 205 6.91 -17.64 49.11
C LEU A 205 6.72 -17.25 50.59
N ALA A 206 7.44 -17.91 51.50
CA ALA A 206 7.43 -17.68 52.95
C ALA A 206 7.91 -16.27 53.38
N GLY A 207 8.49 -15.47 52.49
CA GLY A 207 8.88 -14.08 52.77
C GLY A 207 7.74 -13.05 52.70
N TRP A 208 6.57 -13.40 52.16
CA TRP A 208 5.35 -12.60 52.36
C TRP A 208 4.63 -13.16 53.58
N SER A 209 4.98 -12.58 54.72
CA SER A 209 4.76 -13.11 56.06
C SER A 209 3.30 -13.53 56.33
N PRO A 210 3.10 -14.62 57.10
CA PRO A 210 1.81 -14.93 57.73
C PRO A 210 1.32 -13.85 58.72
N TRP A 211 2.11 -12.79 58.95
CA TRP A 211 1.79 -11.76 59.95
C TRP A 211 0.43 -11.11 59.70
N PHE A 212 0.03 -10.86 58.45
CA PHE A 212 -1.28 -10.27 58.17
C PHE A 212 -2.48 -11.22 58.32
N LEU A 213 -2.26 -12.53 58.40
CA LEU A 213 -3.35 -13.50 58.58
C LEU A 213 -3.42 -14.04 60.02
N LYS A 214 -2.37 -13.89 60.83
CA LYS A 214 -2.32 -14.44 62.19
C LYS A 214 -2.72 -13.45 63.29
N GLU A 215 -2.73 -12.14 63.04
CA GLU A 215 -3.09 -11.16 64.08
C GLU A 215 -4.55 -10.70 64.07
N ASP A 216 -5.22 -10.59 62.92
CA ASP A 216 -6.58 -10.00 62.89
C ASP A 216 -7.73 -10.99 63.19
N ALA A 217 -7.53 -12.30 62.97
CA ALA A 217 -8.62 -13.29 63.11
C ALA A 217 -8.75 -13.89 64.53
N ALA A 218 -7.69 -13.85 65.34
CA ALA A 218 -7.70 -14.47 66.67
C ALA A 218 -8.09 -13.49 67.80
N ASN A 219 -7.97 -12.17 67.57
CA ASN A 219 -8.16 -11.15 68.60
C ASN A 219 -9.20 -10.07 68.26
N THR A 220 -10.01 -10.22 67.20
CA THR A 220 -11.23 -9.42 67.09
C THR A 220 -12.32 -10.09 67.93
N PRO A 221 -12.61 -9.62 69.17
CA PRO A 221 -13.79 -10.08 69.87
C PRO A 221 -15.00 -9.82 68.97
N ALA A 222 -16.01 -10.68 69.02
CA ALA A 222 -17.31 -10.50 68.37
C ALA A 222 -18.12 -9.30 68.95
N GLY A 223 -17.42 -8.25 69.39
CA GLY A 223 -17.93 -7.06 70.03
C GLY A 223 -18.38 -6.03 69.01
N ARG A 224 -19.70 -5.85 68.94
CA ARG A 224 -20.43 -4.71 68.37
C ARG A 224 -19.95 -4.28 66.98
N ALA A 225 -20.68 -4.76 65.97
CA ALA A 225 -20.77 -4.07 64.68
C ALA A 225 -21.05 -2.58 64.93
N ARG A 226 -20.01 -1.74 64.87
CA ARG A 226 -20.19 -0.28 64.88
C ARG A 226 -21.06 0.02 63.68
N PRO A 227 -22.21 0.69 63.83
CA PRO A 227 -22.96 1.16 62.69
C PRO A 227 -22.03 2.08 61.91
N ILE A 228 -21.54 1.59 60.77
CA ILE A 228 -20.79 2.39 59.83
C ILE A 228 -21.78 3.47 59.39
N ARG A 229 -21.68 4.67 59.97
CA ARG A 229 -22.39 5.85 59.49
C ARG A 229 -21.88 6.10 58.09
N LEU A 230 -22.55 5.49 57.11
CA LEU A 230 -22.39 5.76 55.70
C LEU A 230 -22.73 7.23 55.52
N ARG A 231 -21.72 8.10 55.56
CA ARG A 231 -21.87 9.47 55.05
C ARG A 231 -22.39 9.33 53.62
N PRO A 232 -23.47 10.04 53.23
CA PRO A 232 -23.95 10.07 51.86
C PRO A 232 -23.00 10.91 50.97
N ALA A 233 -21.69 10.68 51.09
CA ALA A 233 -20.79 10.97 50.00
C ALA A 233 -21.28 10.11 48.85
N SER A 234 -21.73 10.76 47.77
CA SER A 234 -22.28 10.09 46.59
C SER A 234 -21.41 8.88 46.23
N SER A 235 -21.91 7.67 46.45
CA SER A 235 -21.22 6.38 46.24
C SER A 235 -20.48 6.30 44.90
N THR A 236 -21.00 7.04 43.95
CA THR A 236 -20.49 7.25 42.61
C THR A 236 -19.16 8.01 42.50
N LYS A 237 -18.84 8.96 43.41
CA LYS A 237 -17.54 9.64 43.47
C LYS A 237 -16.45 8.71 43.99
N ALA A 238 -16.75 7.90 45.01
CA ALA A 238 -15.83 6.91 45.54
C ALA A 238 -15.51 5.83 44.47
N LEU A 239 -16.52 5.42 43.70
CA LEU A 239 -16.33 4.51 42.56
C LEU A 239 -15.44 5.13 41.48
N ALA A 240 -15.71 6.38 41.09
CA ALA A 240 -14.90 7.08 40.09
C ALA A 240 -13.45 7.26 40.56
N TRP A 241 -13.24 7.53 41.86
CA TRP A 241 -11.91 7.62 42.45
C TRP A 241 -11.20 6.26 42.46
N LYS A 242 -11.89 5.18 42.83
CA LYS A 242 -11.33 3.82 42.81
C LYS A 242 -10.96 3.41 41.38
N ALA A 243 -11.88 3.58 40.41
CA ALA A 243 -11.64 3.31 39.01
C ALA A 243 -10.48 4.15 38.46
N LYS A 244 -10.39 5.43 38.86
CA LYS A 244 -9.25 6.28 38.52
C LYS A 244 -7.96 5.77 39.15
N ARG A 245 -7.96 5.33 40.40
CA ARG A 245 -6.75 4.84 41.10
C ARG A 245 -6.26 3.51 40.53
N GLU A 246 -7.16 2.54 40.33
CA GLU A 246 -6.82 1.24 39.75
C GLU A 246 -6.44 1.37 38.29
N GLY A 247 -7.18 2.18 37.54
CA GLY A 247 -6.87 2.51 36.15
C GLY A 247 -5.57 3.28 36.02
N PHE A 248 -5.25 4.21 36.92
CA PHE A 248 -4.04 5.02 36.86
C PHE A 248 -2.77 4.18 36.92
N TRP A 249 -2.70 3.14 37.76
CA TRP A 249 -1.52 2.27 37.83
C TRP A 249 -1.39 1.38 36.59
N MET A 250 -2.50 0.87 36.07
CA MET A 250 -2.50 0.13 34.80
C MET A 250 -2.08 1.03 33.63
N TRP A 251 -2.58 2.27 33.60
CA TRP A 251 -2.16 3.30 32.65
C TRP A 251 -0.70 3.64 32.78
N LEU A 252 -0.21 3.91 33.98
CA LEU A 252 1.19 4.26 34.20
C LEU A 252 2.11 3.12 33.77
N GLY A 253 1.74 1.86 34.02
CA GLY A 253 2.47 0.70 33.54
C GLY A 253 2.44 0.55 32.01
N ALA A 254 1.26 0.70 31.39
CA ALA A 254 1.11 0.64 29.94
C ALA A 254 1.86 1.80 29.24
N SER A 255 1.72 3.02 29.76
CA SER A 255 2.45 4.20 29.31
C SER A 255 3.94 4.04 29.52
N ALA A 256 4.41 3.50 30.65
CA ALA A 256 5.83 3.24 30.89
C ALA A 256 6.40 2.22 29.90
N ALA A 257 5.64 1.17 29.56
CA ALA A 257 6.03 0.22 28.52
C ALA A 257 6.09 0.88 27.13
N VAL A 258 5.10 1.73 26.80
CA VAL A 258 5.13 2.57 25.59
C VAL A 258 6.36 3.48 25.59
N TRP A 259 6.68 4.12 26.72
CA TRP A 259 7.86 4.99 26.87
C TRP A 259 9.19 4.24 26.76
N ALA A 260 9.29 3.05 27.33
CA ALA A 260 10.48 2.22 27.23
C ALA A 260 10.71 1.75 25.78
N ALA A 261 9.64 1.30 25.11
CA ALA A 261 9.68 0.99 23.68
C ALA A 261 10.08 2.22 22.86
N LEU A 262 9.46 3.38 23.13
CA LEU A 262 9.77 4.65 22.46
C LEU A 262 11.23 5.09 22.65
N ALA A 263 11.75 5.04 23.88
CA ALA A 263 13.13 5.46 24.17
C ALA A 263 14.15 4.54 23.49
N PHE A 264 13.91 3.23 23.50
CA PHE A 264 14.71 2.24 22.81
C PHE A 264 14.68 2.43 21.28
N LEU A 265 13.49 2.64 20.73
CA LEU A 265 13.30 2.82 19.29
C LEU A 265 13.84 4.18 18.81
N PHE A 266 13.78 5.22 19.63
CA PHE A 266 14.42 6.51 19.34
C PHE A 266 15.95 6.37 19.27
N ALA A 267 16.54 5.59 20.18
CA ALA A 267 17.96 5.24 20.11
C ALA A 267 18.30 4.42 18.85
N ALA A 268 17.43 3.51 18.43
CA ALA A 268 17.62 2.67 17.24
C ALA A 268 17.41 3.43 15.91
N SER A 269 16.51 4.41 15.87
CA SER A 269 16.21 5.20 14.67
C SER A 269 17.38 6.03 14.15
N ARG A 270 18.40 6.28 14.98
CA ARG A 270 19.66 6.93 14.58
C ARG A 270 20.52 6.07 13.62
N VAL A 271 20.18 4.81 13.40
CA VAL A 271 20.97 3.85 12.61
C VAL A 271 20.55 3.78 11.11
N GLY A 272 19.54 4.56 10.69
CA GLY A 272 19.25 4.83 9.27
C GLY A 272 17.99 4.15 8.71
N ASP A 273 17.19 4.90 7.94
CA ASP A 273 16.10 4.53 7.02
C ASP A 273 15.09 3.41 7.39
N VAL A 274 14.88 3.09 8.67
CA VAL A 274 13.96 2.00 9.04
C VAL A 274 12.50 2.47 9.14
N ASP A 275 11.64 1.94 8.26
CA ASP A 275 10.15 2.05 8.28
C ASP A 275 9.45 1.23 9.39
N VAL A 276 10.20 0.64 10.30
CA VAL A 276 9.69 -0.24 11.37
C VAL A 276 9.12 0.57 12.56
N LEU A 277 9.62 1.81 12.78
CA LEU A 277 9.25 2.65 13.94
C LEU A 277 7.73 2.86 14.09
N PRO A 278 6.97 3.23 13.04
CA PRO A 278 5.53 3.46 13.18
C PRO A 278 4.76 2.19 13.50
N ILE A 279 5.18 1.05 12.95
CA ILE A 279 4.49 -0.24 13.09
C ILE A 279 4.62 -0.75 14.52
N THR A 280 5.81 -0.70 15.11
CA THR A 280 6.04 -1.15 16.49
C THR A 280 5.30 -0.26 17.48
N LEU A 281 5.41 1.07 17.34
CA LEU A 281 4.70 2.01 18.20
C LEU A 281 3.18 1.79 18.14
N PHE A 282 2.64 1.68 16.93
CA PHE A 282 1.24 1.40 16.71
C PHE A 282 0.79 0.09 17.36
N SER A 283 1.58 -0.98 17.23
CA SER A 283 1.28 -2.30 17.82
C SER A 283 1.24 -2.24 19.35
N VAL A 284 2.18 -1.54 19.99
CA VAL A 284 2.19 -1.34 21.44
C VAL A 284 0.97 -0.52 21.89
N CYS A 285 0.62 0.55 21.16
CA CYS A 285 -0.57 1.35 21.46
C CYS A 285 -1.87 0.55 21.35
N VAL A 286 -2.00 -0.29 20.33
CA VAL A 286 -3.15 -1.21 20.16
C VAL A 286 -3.24 -2.18 21.35
N LEU A 287 -2.13 -2.80 21.72
CA LEU A 287 -2.08 -3.74 22.85
C LEU A 287 -2.43 -3.05 24.17
N ALA A 288 -1.87 -1.85 24.40
CA ALA A 288 -2.19 -1.03 25.56
C ALA A 288 -3.67 -0.66 25.61
N ALA A 289 -4.26 -0.25 24.48
CA ALA A 289 -5.68 0.06 24.37
C ALA A 289 -6.56 -1.16 24.64
N LEU A 290 -6.17 -2.34 24.17
CA LEU A 290 -6.91 -3.59 24.39
C LEU A 290 -6.88 -4.00 25.87
N VAL A 291 -5.71 -4.01 26.50
CA VAL A 291 -5.54 -4.33 27.93
C VAL A 291 -6.32 -3.33 28.78
N THR A 292 -6.22 -2.05 28.45
CA THR A 292 -6.98 -0.97 29.08
C THR A 292 -8.48 -1.20 28.95
N GLY A 293 -8.96 -1.52 27.74
CA GLY A 293 -10.36 -1.82 27.46
C GLY A 293 -10.88 -2.96 28.33
N VAL A 294 -10.15 -4.08 28.40
CA VAL A 294 -10.50 -5.24 29.24
C VAL A 294 -10.51 -4.86 30.72
N GLY A 295 -9.59 -3.98 31.13
CA GLY A 295 -9.48 -3.46 32.49
C GLY A 295 -10.65 -2.61 32.95
N VAL A 296 -11.38 -1.94 32.03
CA VAL A 296 -12.45 -0.97 32.35
C VAL A 296 -13.49 -1.56 33.30
N PHE A 297 -13.97 -2.78 33.03
CA PHE A 297 -14.95 -3.49 33.85
C PHE A 297 -14.44 -4.85 34.37
N GLY A 298 -13.23 -5.26 33.94
CA GLY A 298 -12.71 -6.60 34.24
C GLY A 298 -12.39 -6.81 35.72
N GLY A 299 -12.18 -5.76 36.51
CA GLY A 299 -12.03 -5.90 37.97
C GLY A 299 -13.34 -6.15 38.68
N GLU A 300 -14.37 -5.41 38.29
CA GLU A 300 -15.71 -5.56 38.83
C GLU A 300 -16.26 -6.95 38.49
N THR A 301 -16.19 -7.34 37.21
CA THR A 301 -16.70 -8.64 36.75
C THR A 301 -15.99 -9.82 37.41
N ALA A 302 -14.67 -9.73 37.63
CA ALA A 302 -13.89 -10.81 38.25
C ALA A 302 -14.18 -10.98 39.75
N THR A 303 -14.50 -9.88 40.45
CA THR A 303 -14.80 -9.86 41.89
C THR A 303 -16.29 -9.98 42.21
N GLU A 304 -17.15 -10.06 41.19
CA GLU A 304 -18.61 -9.98 41.29
C GLU A 304 -19.12 -8.72 42.02
N SER A 305 -18.30 -7.67 42.10
CA SER A 305 -18.65 -6.44 42.83
C SER A 305 -19.75 -5.61 42.16
N GLN A 306 -20.12 -5.92 40.91
CA GLN A 306 -21.29 -5.36 40.26
C GLN A 306 -22.60 -5.63 41.02
N ARG A 307 -22.72 -6.78 41.70
CA ARG A 307 -23.89 -7.08 42.56
C ARG A 307 -23.98 -6.12 43.74
N PHE A 308 -22.84 -5.79 44.33
CA PHE A 308 -22.77 -4.80 45.40
C PHE A 308 -23.20 -3.41 44.91
N LEU A 309 -22.83 -3.02 43.69
CA LEU A 309 -23.28 -1.76 43.09
C LEU A 309 -24.79 -1.74 42.82
N LEU A 310 -25.35 -2.87 42.40
CA LEU A 310 -26.79 -3.04 42.24
C LEU A 310 -27.52 -2.91 43.58
N HIS A 311 -27.01 -3.52 44.66
CA HIS A 311 -27.57 -3.37 46.01
C HIS A 311 -27.53 -1.92 46.54
N LEU A 312 -26.58 -1.11 46.07
CA LEU A 312 -26.51 0.32 46.37
C LEU A 312 -27.43 1.20 45.51
N GLY A 313 -28.28 0.60 44.66
CA GLY A 313 -29.24 1.31 43.81
C GLY A 313 -28.58 2.10 42.68
N VAL A 314 -27.33 1.80 42.32
CA VAL A 314 -26.64 2.54 41.26
C VAL A 314 -27.06 2.01 39.90
N GLY A 315 -27.71 2.84 39.08
CA GLY A 315 -28.14 2.45 37.74
C GLY A 315 -26.96 2.16 36.78
N PRO A 316 -27.18 1.33 35.73
CA PRO A 316 -26.13 0.89 34.81
C PRO A 316 -25.54 2.04 33.97
N GLY A 317 -26.36 3.00 33.54
CA GLY A 317 -25.92 4.13 32.73
C GLY A 317 -24.90 5.04 33.43
N PRO A 318 -25.15 5.50 34.66
CA PRO A 318 -24.19 6.27 35.44
C PRO A 318 -22.87 5.54 35.76
N ILE A 319 -22.91 4.24 36.07
CA ILE A 319 -21.70 3.43 36.30
C ILE A 319 -20.87 3.42 35.00
N TRP A 320 -21.48 2.99 33.89
CA TRP A 320 -20.80 2.89 32.61
C TRP A 320 -20.16 4.21 32.20
N SER A 321 -20.91 5.32 32.27
CA SER A 321 -20.42 6.64 31.81
C SER A 321 -19.26 7.21 32.66
N ARG A 322 -19.20 6.90 33.96
CA ARG A 322 -18.15 7.40 34.85
C ARG A 322 -16.88 6.58 34.70
N THR A 323 -17.02 5.25 34.67
CA THR A 323 -15.90 4.34 34.42
C THR A 323 -15.30 4.63 33.04
N MET A 324 -16.14 4.74 32.01
CA MET A 324 -15.69 5.05 30.66
C MET A 324 -14.96 6.39 30.54
N ARG A 325 -15.42 7.45 31.23
CA ARG A 325 -14.72 8.75 31.26
C ARG A 325 -13.35 8.67 31.92
N ALA A 326 -13.24 7.93 33.04
CA ALA A 326 -11.96 7.79 33.75
C ALA A 326 -10.90 7.13 32.86
N TRP A 327 -11.29 6.08 32.11
CA TRP A 327 -10.41 5.34 31.22
C TRP A 327 -10.19 6.02 29.86
N GLY A 328 -11.24 6.62 29.28
CA GLY A 328 -11.19 7.31 28.00
C GLY A 328 -10.23 8.50 27.99
N ASN A 329 -10.12 9.22 29.11
CA ASN A 329 -9.15 10.32 29.24
C ASN A 329 -7.68 9.84 29.14
N GLY A 330 -7.37 8.66 29.70
CA GLY A 330 -6.03 8.08 29.57
C GLY A 330 -5.72 7.66 28.13
N LEU A 331 -6.73 7.15 27.41
CA LEU A 331 -6.58 6.76 26.01
C LEU A 331 -6.40 7.99 25.11
N ALA A 332 -7.18 9.03 25.33
CA ALA A 332 -7.04 10.30 24.63
C ALA A 332 -5.65 10.91 24.85
N ALA A 333 -5.13 10.88 26.09
CA ALA A 333 -3.77 11.34 26.38
C ALA A 333 -2.71 10.52 25.64
N THR A 334 -2.85 9.19 25.62
CA THR A 334 -1.90 8.30 24.92
C THR A 334 -1.95 8.50 23.40
N ALA A 335 -3.13 8.63 22.82
CA ALA A 335 -3.30 8.93 21.40
C ALA A 335 -2.74 10.30 21.02
N LEU A 336 -2.95 11.32 21.88
CA LEU A 336 -2.37 12.65 21.68
C LEU A 336 -0.84 12.61 21.71
N ILE A 337 -0.24 11.92 22.67
CA ILE A 337 1.22 11.74 22.76
C ILE A 337 1.74 11.04 21.50
N MET A 338 1.06 9.99 21.04
CA MET A 338 1.43 9.29 19.81
C MET A 338 1.40 10.23 18.60
N LEU A 339 0.35 11.04 18.46
CA LEU A 339 0.25 12.03 17.39
C LEU A 339 1.39 13.04 17.44
N VAL A 340 1.66 13.61 18.63
CA VAL A 340 2.77 14.56 18.82
C VAL A 340 4.11 13.90 18.46
N MET A 341 4.36 12.67 18.90
CA MET A 341 5.60 11.96 18.61
C MET A 341 5.74 11.62 17.13
N PHE A 342 4.67 11.15 16.47
CA PHE A 342 4.69 10.91 15.03
C PHE A 342 4.94 12.21 14.26
N SER A 343 4.39 13.35 14.72
CA SER A 343 4.69 14.70 14.23
C SER A 343 6.15 15.09 14.39
N VAL A 344 6.76 14.80 15.53
CA VAL A 344 8.16 15.17 15.83
C VAL A 344 9.15 14.25 15.10
N CYS A 345 8.89 12.94 15.01
CA CYS A 345 9.86 11.98 14.49
C CYS A 345 9.92 11.92 12.95
N ARG A 346 8.83 12.23 12.25
CA ARG A 346 8.79 12.14 10.76
C ARG A 346 8.21 13.41 10.11
N PRO A 347 8.74 14.60 10.38
CA PRO A 347 8.19 15.86 9.85
C PRO A 347 8.15 15.89 8.31
N HIS A 348 9.08 15.19 7.64
CA HIS A 348 9.12 15.11 6.18
C HIS A 348 8.02 14.19 5.60
N GLU A 349 7.62 13.13 6.31
CA GLU A 349 6.46 12.33 5.89
C GLU A 349 5.16 13.14 6.06
N TRP A 350 5.07 13.99 7.09
CA TRP A 350 3.98 14.96 7.20
C TRP A 350 3.96 15.98 6.05
N GLN A 351 5.12 16.35 5.51
CA GLN A 351 5.22 17.17 4.29
C GLN A 351 4.74 16.42 3.05
N LYS A 352 5.15 15.15 2.87
CA LYS A 352 4.66 14.29 1.77
C LYS A 352 3.16 14.02 1.87
N LEU A 353 2.64 13.89 3.10
CA LEU A 353 1.21 13.76 3.41
C LEU A 353 0.45 15.11 3.29
N GLY A 354 1.13 16.20 2.91
CA GLY A 354 0.50 17.49 2.61
C GLY A 354 -0.01 18.28 3.81
N LEU A 355 0.47 18.02 5.04
CA LEU A 355 -0.14 18.58 6.25
C LEU A 355 0.27 20.01 6.62
N LEU A 356 1.38 20.52 6.08
CA LEU A 356 1.81 21.91 6.32
C LEU A 356 1.03 22.93 5.47
N TRP A 357 0.23 22.46 4.51
CA TRP A 357 -0.69 23.27 3.72
C TRP A 357 -2.11 22.79 4.01
N PHE A 358 -2.91 23.60 4.72
CA PHE A 358 -4.30 23.34 5.10
C PHE A 358 -5.23 23.17 3.87
N THR A 359 -5.07 22.08 3.11
CA THR A 359 -6.09 21.62 2.16
C THR A 359 -6.97 20.58 2.87
N PRO A 360 -8.28 20.83 3.06
CA PRO A 360 -9.15 20.01 3.93
C PRO A 360 -9.33 18.53 3.54
N SER A 361 -8.87 18.08 2.36
CA SER A 361 -9.21 16.75 1.82
C SER A 361 -8.22 15.62 2.14
N HIS A 362 -6.94 15.90 2.43
CA HIS A 362 -5.90 14.84 2.54
C HIS A 362 -5.33 14.68 3.96
N THR A 363 -5.43 15.70 4.79
CA THR A 363 -4.75 15.75 6.10
C THR A 363 -5.38 14.85 7.17
N PHE A 364 -6.67 14.53 7.06
CA PHE A 364 -7.39 13.77 8.08
C PHE A 364 -7.22 12.24 7.95
N GLN A 365 -6.81 11.73 6.79
CA GLN A 365 -6.79 10.29 6.49
C GLN A 365 -5.76 9.48 7.31
N PRO A 366 -4.46 9.84 7.38
CA PRO A 366 -3.47 9.04 8.12
C PRO A 366 -3.76 9.00 9.63
N VAL A 367 -4.27 10.12 10.16
CA VAL A 367 -4.69 10.23 11.56
C VAL A 367 -5.82 9.24 11.87
N LEU A 368 -6.84 9.16 11.01
CA LEU A 368 -7.93 8.21 11.18
C LEU A 368 -7.48 6.75 11.08
N ILE A 369 -6.60 6.42 10.13
CA ILE A 369 -6.03 5.08 9.98
C ILE A 369 -5.26 4.66 11.23
N ALA A 370 -4.56 5.58 11.88
CA ALA A 370 -3.84 5.31 13.13
C ALA A 370 -4.77 5.20 14.36
N ILE A 371 -5.73 6.13 14.50
CA ILE A 371 -6.59 6.20 15.69
C ILE A 371 -7.64 5.10 15.72
N ALA A 372 -8.26 4.77 14.58
CA ALA A 372 -9.40 3.87 14.57
C ALA A 372 -9.09 2.44 15.04
N PRO A 373 -7.94 1.81 14.70
CA PRO A 373 -7.53 0.53 15.26
C PRO A 373 -7.36 0.53 16.78
N ILE A 374 -6.82 1.63 17.33
CA ILE A 374 -6.62 1.82 18.77
C ILE A 374 -7.99 1.98 19.46
N ALA A 375 -8.88 2.79 18.88
CA ALA A 375 -10.23 2.96 19.38
C ALA A 375 -11.03 1.64 19.32
N ASN A 376 -10.88 0.85 18.26
CA ASN A 376 -11.45 -0.48 18.13
C ASN A 376 -10.89 -1.42 19.20
N ALA A 377 -9.58 -1.46 19.42
CA ALA A 377 -8.96 -2.29 20.45
C ALA A 377 -9.53 -1.99 21.83
N PHE A 378 -9.68 -0.71 22.15
CA PHE A 378 -10.29 -0.28 23.40
C PHE A 378 -11.77 -0.69 23.51
N ALA A 379 -12.58 -0.41 22.49
CA ALA A 379 -14.02 -0.70 22.51
C ALA A 379 -14.31 -2.21 22.56
N VAL A 380 -13.58 -3.01 21.78
CA VAL A 380 -13.63 -4.47 21.81
C VAL A 380 -13.21 -4.99 23.20
N GLY A 381 -12.12 -4.46 23.75
CA GLY A 381 -11.66 -4.80 25.10
C GLY A 381 -12.71 -4.47 26.17
N THR A 382 -13.34 -3.30 26.11
CA THR A 382 -14.39 -2.88 27.05
C THR A 382 -15.58 -3.84 27.02
N LEU A 383 -16.08 -4.18 25.84
CA LEU A 383 -17.18 -5.13 25.70
C LEU A 383 -16.78 -6.51 26.24
N ALA A 384 -15.60 -7.01 25.89
CA ALA A 384 -15.13 -8.32 26.36
C ALA A 384 -14.94 -8.36 27.89
N GLY A 385 -14.43 -7.29 28.51
CA GLY A 385 -14.27 -7.17 29.96
C GLY A 385 -15.59 -7.16 30.74
N MET A 386 -16.69 -6.74 30.10
CA MET A 386 -18.04 -6.87 30.66
C MET A 386 -18.60 -8.28 30.47
N VAL A 387 -18.37 -8.90 29.32
CA VAL A 387 -19.00 -10.17 28.95
C VAL A 387 -18.37 -11.36 29.67
N PHE A 388 -17.04 -11.36 29.82
CA PHE A 388 -16.29 -12.51 30.35
C PHE A 388 -15.77 -12.25 31.76
N ARG A 389 -16.08 -13.18 32.67
CA ARG A 389 -15.68 -13.07 34.08
C ARG A 389 -14.17 -13.15 34.30
N ARG A 390 -13.48 -13.95 33.49
CA ARG A 390 -12.03 -14.14 33.58
C ARG A 390 -11.35 -13.15 32.66
N ARG A 391 -10.43 -12.36 33.20
CA ARG A 391 -9.73 -11.30 32.45
C ARG A 391 -8.91 -11.85 31.28
N ILE A 392 -8.28 -13.02 31.44
CA ILE A 392 -7.55 -13.68 30.35
C ILE A 392 -8.49 -14.03 29.20
N THR A 393 -9.64 -14.64 29.51
CA THR A 393 -10.63 -15.03 28.51
C THR A 393 -11.19 -13.79 27.81
N ALA A 394 -11.49 -12.73 28.57
CA ALA A 394 -11.89 -11.44 28.03
C ALA A 394 -10.83 -10.88 27.06
N GLY A 395 -9.56 -10.86 27.46
CA GLY A 395 -8.48 -10.36 26.64
C GLY A 395 -8.21 -11.16 25.39
N MET A 396 -8.20 -12.49 25.49
CA MET A 396 -8.07 -13.37 24.33
C MET A 396 -9.20 -13.14 23.34
N ILE A 397 -10.45 -13.12 23.81
CA ILE A 397 -11.61 -12.88 22.93
C ILE A 397 -11.55 -11.47 22.34
N ALA A 398 -11.08 -10.48 23.11
CA ALA A 398 -10.86 -9.15 22.59
C ALA A 398 -9.81 -9.12 21.46
N VAL A 399 -8.70 -9.85 21.60
CA VAL A 399 -7.68 -9.98 20.54
C VAL A 399 -8.28 -10.67 19.30
N VAL A 400 -9.00 -11.77 19.48
CA VAL A 400 -9.68 -12.50 18.38
C VAL A 400 -10.62 -11.57 17.62
N VAL A 401 -11.51 -10.88 18.33
CA VAL A 401 -12.51 -9.99 17.73
C VAL A 401 -11.83 -8.79 17.07
N TRP A 402 -10.78 -8.23 17.68
CA TRP A 402 -10.01 -7.14 17.09
C TRP A 402 -9.31 -7.57 15.79
N LEU A 403 -8.66 -8.74 15.78
CA LEU A 403 -8.03 -9.32 14.60
C LEU A 403 -9.03 -9.67 13.49
N ALA A 404 -10.28 -9.99 13.84
CA ALA A 404 -11.33 -10.23 12.85
C ALA A 404 -11.86 -8.92 12.23
N ILE A 405 -11.91 -7.83 13.01
CA ILE A 405 -12.53 -6.57 12.60
C ILE A 405 -11.53 -5.64 11.90
N VAL A 406 -10.39 -5.36 12.56
CA VAL A 406 -9.51 -4.24 12.17
C VAL A 406 -8.77 -4.48 10.87
N PRO A 407 -8.13 -5.63 10.61
CA PRO A 407 -7.48 -5.91 9.33
C PRO A 407 -8.43 -5.72 8.14
N LEU A 408 -9.67 -6.21 8.25
CA LEU A 408 -10.69 -6.04 7.21
C LEU A 408 -11.04 -4.56 7.00
N GLN A 409 -11.27 -3.82 8.08
CA GLN A 409 -11.63 -2.40 8.00
C GLN A 409 -10.50 -1.53 7.47
N SER A 410 -9.29 -1.73 7.99
CA SER A 410 -8.08 -1.06 7.52
C SER A 410 -7.80 -1.40 6.06
N GLY A 411 -7.94 -2.66 5.64
CA GLY A 411 -7.79 -3.08 4.25
C GLY A 411 -8.79 -2.36 3.33
N LEU A 412 -10.06 -2.29 3.72
CA LEU A 412 -11.07 -1.52 3.00
C LEU A 412 -10.74 -0.01 2.96
N ALA A 413 -10.25 0.59 4.04
CA ALA A 413 -9.91 2.01 4.02
C ALA A 413 -8.66 2.31 3.17
N ILE A 414 -7.59 1.51 3.32
CA ILE A 414 -6.32 1.64 2.58
C ILE A 414 -6.56 1.53 1.07
N LEU A 415 -7.44 0.61 0.67
CA LEU A 415 -7.80 0.47 -0.74
C LEU A 415 -8.72 1.59 -1.23
N GLY A 416 -9.18 2.52 -0.39
CA GLY A 416 -10.15 3.56 -0.76
C GLY A 416 -11.57 3.02 -0.96
N MET A 417 -11.82 1.81 -0.47
CA MET A 417 -13.09 1.09 -0.60
C MET A 417 -14.16 1.59 0.37
N VAL A 418 -13.76 2.18 1.49
CA VAL A 418 -14.65 2.93 2.39
C VAL A 418 -14.02 4.28 2.71
N PRO A 419 -14.82 5.34 2.93
CA PRO A 419 -14.28 6.58 3.45
C PRO A 419 -13.58 6.36 4.79
N HIS A 420 -12.38 6.91 4.99
CA HIS A 420 -11.59 6.69 6.21
C HIS A 420 -12.35 6.98 7.53
N TRP A 421 -13.30 7.93 7.52
CA TRP A 421 -14.08 8.26 8.71
C TRP A 421 -14.99 7.12 9.17
N THR A 422 -15.38 6.20 8.28
CA THR A 422 -16.21 5.04 8.64
C THR A 422 -15.48 4.07 9.55
N LEU A 423 -14.15 4.12 9.60
CA LEU A 423 -13.36 3.33 10.55
C LEU A 423 -13.73 3.62 12.02
N LEU A 424 -14.27 4.81 12.30
CA LEU A 424 -14.75 5.19 13.64
C LEU A 424 -16.17 4.70 13.95
N LEU A 425 -16.94 4.27 12.95
CA LEU A 425 -18.30 3.75 13.19
C LEU A 425 -18.29 2.48 14.03
N THR A 426 -17.29 1.61 13.82
CA THR A 426 -17.14 0.35 14.54
C THR A 426 -16.87 0.52 16.03
N PRO A 427 -15.85 1.30 16.47
CA PRO A 427 -15.65 1.51 17.90
C PRO A 427 -16.85 2.24 18.52
N ILE A 428 -17.48 3.20 17.81
CA ILE A 428 -18.70 3.87 18.29
C ILE A 428 -19.84 2.85 18.50
N ALA A 429 -20.09 1.97 17.53
CA ALA A 429 -21.11 0.93 17.62
C ALA A 429 -20.82 -0.04 18.78
N LEU A 430 -19.58 -0.49 18.94
CA LEU A 430 -19.16 -1.35 20.06
C LEU A 430 -19.35 -0.67 21.42
N LEU A 431 -19.09 0.62 21.52
CA LEU A 431 -19.34 1.38 22.75
C LEU A 431 -20.84 1.53 23.03
N ILE A 432 -21.67 1.77 22.01
CA ILE A 432 -23.13 1.77 22.14
C ILE A 432 -23.63 0.40 22.60
N ILE A 433 -23.12 -0.70 22.01
CA ILE A 433 -23.43 -2.06 22.43
C ILE A 433 -23.01 -2.28 23.89
N SER A 434 -21.81 -1.88 24.29
CA SER A 434 -21.35 -2.01 25.68
C SER A 434 -22.24 -1.24 26.66
N ARG A 435 -22.74 -0.06 26.25
CA ARG A 435 -23.67 0.73 27.03
C ARG A 435 -25.03 0.06 27.16
N ALA A 436 -25.57 -0.50 26.07
CA ALA A 436 -26.82 -1.25 26.07
C ALA A 436 -26.69 -2.54 26.92
N TRP A 437 -25.52 -3.18 26.88
CA TRP A 437 -25.18 -4.37 27.65
C TRP A 437 -25.00 -4.11 29.16
N ALA A 438 -24.79 -2.86 29.57
CA ALA A 438 -24.50 -2.52 30.96
C ALA A 438 -25.59 -2.95 31.95
N GLY A 439 -26.87 -2.98 31.54
CA GLY A 439 -27.96 -3.48 32.38
C GLY A 439 -27.87 -5.00 32.62
N ASP A 440 -27.69 -5.78 31.55
CA ASP A 440 -27.56 -7.24 31.65
C ASP A 440 -26.30 -7.67 32.39
N TRP A 441 -25.22 -6.91 32.22
CA TRP A 441 -23.98 -7.07 32.98
C TRP A 441 -24.20 -6.84 34.48
N LEU A 442 -24.87 -5.74 34.84
CA LEU A 442 -25.12 -5.36 36.24
C LEU A 442 -26.04 -6.37 36.94
N ASP A 443 -27.10 -6.82 36.25
CA ASP A 443 -28.05 -7.80 36.78
C ASP A 443 -27.48 -9.22 36.88
N ALA A 444 -26.37 -9.50 36.17
CA ALA A 444 -25.70 -10.80 36.12
C ALA A 444 -26.64 -12.00 35.85
N ARG A 445 -27.74 -11.78 35.11
CA ARG A 445 -28.81 -12.77 34.92
C ARG A 445 -28.23 -14.07 34.34
N PRO A 446 -28.51 -15.24 34.92
CA PRO A 446 -28.16 -16.51 34.30
C PRO A 446 -29.07 -16.77 33.08
N GLY A 447 -28.59 -17.59 32.14
CA GLY A 447 -29.40 -18.13 31.04
C GLY A 447 -29.02 -17.66 29.63
N PRO A 448 -29.56 -18.35 28.59
CA PRO A 448 -29.23 -18.11 27.18
C PRO A 448 -29.78 -16.79 26.63
N ALA A 449 -30.89 -16.28 27.18
CA ALA A 449 -31.55 -15.06 26.70
C ALA A 449 -30.64 -13.81 26.71
N ARG A 450 -29.70 -13.73 27.66
CA ARG A 450 -28.72 -12.63 27.68
C ARG A 450 -27.75 -12.72 26.48
N TRP A 451 -27.33 -13.93 26.12
CA TRP A 451 -26.42 -14.16 25.01
C TRP A 451 -27.10 -13.90 23.68
N LEU A 452 -28.37 -14.26 23.54
CA LEU A 452 -29.20 -13.91 22.39
C LEU A 452 -29.35 -12.38 22.23
N ARG A 453 -29.53 -11.64 23.33
CA ARG A 453 -29.58 -10.17 23.29
C ARG A 453 -28.25 -9.54 22.88
N LEU A 454 -27.14 -10.01 23.46
CA LEU A 454 -25.81 -9.56 23.06
C LEU A 454 -25.54 -9.86 21.57
N ALA A 455 -25.90 -11.06 21.11
CA ALA A 455 -25.81 -11.44 19.71
C ALA A 455 -26.67 -10.52 18.83
N GLY A 456 -27.91 -10.22 19.23
CA GLY A 456 -28.77 -9.26 18.53
C GLY A 456 -28.16 -7.86 18.45
N TYR A 457 -27.58 -7.36 19.54
CA TYR A 457 -26.88 -6.06 19.56
C TYR A 457 -25.65 -6.03 18.66
N ALA A 458 -24.92 -7.14 18.51
CA ALA A 458 -23.77 -7.23 17.61
C ALA A 458 -24.18 -7.41 16.15
N VAL A 459 -25.16 -8.29 15.88
CA VAL A 459 -25.61 -8.63 14.52
C VAL A 459 -26.29 -7.44 13.85
N ALA A 460 -27.10 -6.66 14.57
CA ALA A 460 -27.84 -5.53 13.99
C ALA A 460 -26.93 -4.49 13.28
N PRO A 461 -25.93 -3.87 13.92
CA PRO A 461 -25.03 -2.93 13.25
C PRO A 461 -24.17 -3.60 12.18
N SER A 462 -23.76 -4.87 12.36
CA SER A 462 -23.04 -5.61 11.32
C SER A 462 -23.89 -5.77 10.06
N VAL A 463 -25.15 -6.18 10.18
CA VAL A 463 -26.07 -6.31 9.05
C VAL A 463 -26.34 -4.97 8.39
N VAL A 464 -26.60 -3.92 9.18
CA VAL A 464 -26.87 -2.57 8.65
C VAL A 464 -25.65 -2.00 7.91
N PHE A 465 -24.45 -2.08 8.50
CA PHE A 465 -23.23 -1.58 7.87
C PHE A 465 -22.83 -2.39 6.63
N SER A 466 -22.96 -3.72 6.69
CA SER A 466 -22.70 -4.57 5.53
C SER A 466 -23.71 -4.32 4.41
N ALA A 467 -25.01 -4.20 4.71
CA ALA A 467 -26.03 -3.89 3.72
C ALA A 467 -25.83 -2.50 3.11
N ALA A 468 -25.53 -1.48 3.92
CA ALA A 468 -25.23 -0.14 3.44
C ALA A 468 -23.96 -0.11 2.57
N PHE A 469 -22.92 -0.86 2.97
CA PHE A 469 -21.70 -1.01 2.17
C PHE A 469 -21.98 -1.70 0.84
N ILE A 470 -22.66 -2.86 0.85
CA ILE A 470 -23.04 -3.59 -0.36
C ILE A 470 -23.88 -2.71 -1.26
N ALA A 471 -24.84 -1.98 -0.70
CA ALA A 471 -25.71 -1.09 -1.46
C ALA A 471 -24.93 0.04 -2.14
N ASN A 472 -24.07 0.72 -1.39
CA ASN A 472 -23.19 1.74 -1.93
C ASN A 472 -22.26 1.20 -3.02
N ARG A 473 -21.83 -0.07 -2.92
CA ARG A 473 -20.96 -0.69 -3.93
C ARG A 473 -21.71 -1.19 -5.17
N ALA A 474 -22.86 -1.81 -5.00
CA ALA A 474 -23.66 -2.35 -6.10
C ALA A 474 -24.32 -1.25 -6.95
N TRP A 475 -24.76 -0.16 -6.32
CA TRP A 475 -25.55 0.90 -6.97
C TRP A 475 -24.84 2.26 -7.04
N GLY A 476 -23.69 2.43 -6.39
CA GLY A 476 -22.98 3.72 -6.37
C GLY A 476 -22.32 4.12 -7.70
N VAL A 477 -22.23 3.20 -8.67
CA VAL A 477 -21.72 3.49 -10.02
C VAL A 477 -22.79 3.10 -11.03
N PRO A 478 -23.44 4.08 -11.71
CA PRO A 478 -24.39 3.78 -12.76
C PRO A 478 -23.68 3.05 -13.91
N ASP A 479 -24.33 2.05 -14.51
CA ASP A 479 -23.80 1.41 -15.72
C ASP A 479 -24.09 2.31 -16.92
N PRO A 480 -23.08 2.88 -17.58
CA PRO A 480 -23.28 3.70 -18.76
C PRO A 480 -23.62 2.85 -20.00
N GLY A 481 -23.61 1.52 -19.91
CA GLY A 481 -23.70 0.59 -21.03
C GLY A 481 -22.37 0.40 -21.76
N PRO A 482 -22.25 -0.60 -22.64
CA PRO A 482 -21.01 -0.90 -23.34
C PRO A 482 -20.50 0.29 -24.16
N VAL A 483 -19.18 0.39 -24.30
CA VAL A 483 -18.55 1.32 -25.25
C VAL A 483 -18.76 0.73 -26.65
N MET A 484 -19.48 1.44 -27.51
CA MET A 484 -19.68 1.03 -28.89
C MET A 484 -18.35 1.18 -29.63
N VAL A 485 -17.61 0.08 -29.78
CA VAL A 485 -16.40 0.03 -30.59
C VAL A 485 -16.83 -0.46 -31.97
N ALA A 486 -16.48 0.29 -33.02
CA ALA A 486 -16.67 -0.20 -34.38
C ALA A 486 -15.95 -1.55 -34.51
N ALA A 487 -16.57 -2.53 -35.17
CA ALA A 487 -16.10 -3.93 -35.26
C ALA A 487 -14.71 -4.12 -35.91
N SER A 488 -14.04 -3.03 -36.30
CA SER A 488 -12.71 -3.01 -36.91
C SER A 488 -11.55 -3.25 -35.92
N ALA A 489 -11.79 -3.47 -34.63
CA ALA A 489 -10.73 -3.88 -33.72
C ALA A 489 -10.22 -5.29 -34.11
N PRO A 490 -8.94 -5.45 -34.51
CA PRO A 490 -8.42 -6.74 -34.93
C PRO A 490 -8.52 -7.72 -33.76
N SER A 491 -9.40 -8.71 -33.91
CA SER A 491 -9.83 -9.61 -32.83
C SER A 491 -8.92 -10.83 -32.62
N GLY A 492 -7.78 -10.91 -33.32
CA GLY A 492 -6.90 -12.08 -33.29
C GLY A 492 -5.67 -11.90 -32.40
N ILE A 493 -5.45 -12.84 -31.48
CA ILE A 493 -4.10 -13.09 -30.94
C ILE A 493 -3.29 -13.65 -32.10
N VAL A 494 -2.34 -12.85 -32.59
CA VAL A 494 -1.43 -13.27 -33.64
C VAL A 494 -0.35 -14.15 -33.01
N PRO A 495 -0.18 -15.41 -33.47
CA PRO A 495 0.86 -16.29 -32.94
C PRO A 495 2.24 -15.63 -33.01
N PRO A 496 3.10 -15.78 -31.98
CA PRO A 496 4.46 -15.28 -32.04
C PRO A 496 5.18 -15.80 -33.29
N GLY A 497 5.76 -14.90 -34.08
CA GLY A 497 6.53 -15.24 -35.28
C GLY A 497 5.75 -15.37 -36.58
N SER A 498 4.41 -15.25 -36.60
CA SER A 498 3.66 -15.23 -37.87
C SER A 498 3.75 -13.88 -38.59
N ASP A 499 4.09 -12.81 -37.88
CA ASP A 499 4.32 -11.50 -38.47
C ASP A 499 5.79 -11.30 -38.87
N LYS A 500 5.98 -11.10 -40.17
CA LYS A 500 7.29 -10.85 -40.80
C LYS A 500 7.93 -9.55 -40.30
N THR A 501 7.14 -8.50 -40.07
CA THR A 501 7.67 -7.19 -39.63
C THR A 501 8.15 -7.28 -38.18
N ALA A 502 7.33 -7.79 -37.26
CA ALA A 502 7.73 -8.03 -35.87
C ALA A 502 8.97 -8.93 -35.77
N THR A 503 9.03 -10.01 -36.55
CA THR A 503 10.18 -10.93 -36.57
C THR A 503 11.45 -10.23 -37.09
N THR A 504 11.32 -9.32 -38.06
CA THR A 504 12.44 -8.53 -38.57
C THR A 504 12.98 -7.60 -37.48
N TYR A 505 12.12 -6.87 -36.78
CA TYR A 505 12.53 -6.01 -35.67
C TYR A 505 13.18 -6.79 -34.53
N HIS A 506 12.61 -7.95 -34.17
CA HIS A 506 13.20 -8.82 -33.16
C HIS A 506 14.60 -9.28 -33.55
N ARG A 507 14.79 -9.73 -34.80
CA ARG A 507 16.11 -10.12 -35.31
C ARG A 507 17.11 -8.96 -35.26
N LEU A 508 16.70 -7.78 -35.72
CA LEU A 508 17.53 -6.57 -35.65
C LEU A 508 17.90 -6.26 -34.19
N ALA A 509 16.94 -6.29 -33.26
CA ALA A 509 17.18 -6.10 -31.82
C ALA A 509 18.15 -7.12 -31.22
N MET A 510 18.10 -8.37 -31.65
CA MET A 510 19.03 -9.42 -31.18
C MET A 510 20.44 -9.27 -31.77
N GLU A 511 20.58 -8.81 -33.02
CA GLU A 511 21.88 -8.49 -33.64
C GLU A 511 22.58 -7.31 -32.92
N ILE A 512 21.80 -6.46 -32.24
CA ILE A 512 22.28 -5.28 -31.52
C ILE A 512 22.90 -5.60 -30.18
N LEU A 513 22.38 -6.60 -29.46
CA LEU A 513 22.80 -6.92 -28.09
C LEU A 513 24.32 -7.08 -27.93
N PRO A 514 25.04 -7.78 -28.84
CA PRO A 514 26.50 -7.88 -28.77
C PRO A 514 27.23 -6.54 -28.95
N MET A 515 26.70 -5.61 -29.76
CA MET A 515 27.32 -4.29 -30.00
C MET A 515 27.35 -3.42 -28.73
N TYR A 516 26.43 -3.67 -27.80
CA TYR A 516 26.40 -2.98 -26.51
C TYR A 516 27.38 -3.54 -25.47
N GLY A 517 27.95 -4.71 -25.71
CA GLY A 517 28.72 -5.43 -24.69
C GLY A 517 27.88 -5.85 -23.47
N ILE A 518 26.55 -5.84 -23.59
CA ILE A 518 25.63 -6.25 -22.52
C ILE A 518 25.21 -7.70 -22.79
N ALA A 519 25.43 -8.59 -21.82
CA ALA A 519 24.89 -9.95 -21.90
C ALA A 519 23.35 -9.87 -21.95
N ALA A 520 22.72 -10.63 -22.85
CA ALA A 520 21.26 -10.61 -23.07
C ALA A 520 20.41 -10.74 -21.79
N THR A 521 20.97 -11.33 -20.73
CA THR A 521 20.36 -11.53 -19.42
C THR A 521 20.25 -10.27 -18.55
N GLU A 522 21.05 -9.23 -18.78
CA GLU A 522 21.06 -7.99 -17.96
C GLU A 522 20.06 -6.94 -18.44
N VAL A 523 19.51 -7.10 -19.65
CA VAL A 523 18.77 -6.05 -20.38
C VAL A 523 17.32 -5.86 -19.88
N GLY A 524 16.82 -6.73 -19.00
CA GLY A 524 15.50 -6.60 -18.35
C GLY A 524 15.53 -6.06 -16.92
N ALA A 525 16.70 -6.05 -16.28
CA ALA A 525 16.86 -5.41 -14.97
C ALA A 525 17.18 -3.94 -15.21
N LYS A 526 16.49 -3.02 -14.52
CA LYS A 526 16.82 -1.59 -14.55
C LYS A 526 18.34 -1.45 -14.42
N VAL A 527 19.00 -1.00 -15.49
CA VAL A 527 20.43 -0.65 -15.54
C VAL A 527 20.62 0.62 -14.69
N GLN A 528 20.37 0.51 -13.39
CA GLN A 528 20.58 1.58 -12.42
C GLN A 528 22.01 1.57 -11.86
N GLY A 529 22.87 0.65 -12.30
CA GLY A 529 24.27 0.56 -11.86
C GLY A 529 25.30 0.21 -12.95
N GLY A 530 24.89 0.01 -14.20
CA GLY A 530 25.82 -0.25 -15.30
C GLY A 530 26.53 1.02 -15.76
N ARG A 531 27.82 0.92 -16.10
CA ARG A 531 28.55 2.01 -16.77
C ARG A 531 27.79 2.39 -18.05
N PRO A 532 27.49 3.68 -18.30
CA PRO A 532 26.82 4.07 -19.54
C PRO A 532 27.63 3.57 -20.75
N PRO A 533 26.96 3.10 -21.82
CA PRO A 533 27.66 2.62 -23.00
C PRO A 533 28.56 3.72 -23.58
N ASP A 534 29.71 3.33 -24.13
CA ASP A 534 30.60 4.26 -24.84
C ASP A 534 29.94 4.67 -26.17
N ILE A 535 29.19 5.77 -26.12
CA ILE A 535 28.39 6.28 -27.24
C ILE A 535 29.30 6.56 -28.45
N SER A 536 30.51 7.06 -28.24
CA SER A 536 31.46 7.38 -29.31
C SER A 536 31.89 6.12 -30.04
N ARG A 537 32.22 5.05 -29.29
CA ARG A 537 32.57 3.75 -29.88
C ARG A 537 31.40 3.17 -30.67
N LEU A 538 30.19 3.21 -30.11
CA LEU A 538 28.99 2.70 -30.77
C LEU A 538 28.76 3.42 -32.11
N ARG A 539 28.89 4.75 -32.17
CA ARG A 539 28.74 5.51 -33.42
C ARG A 539 29.75 5.10 -34.48
N VAL A 540 31.01 4.87 -34.08
CA VAL A 540 32.04 4.38 -35.00
C VAL A 540 31.69 2.98 -35.54
N GLU A 541 31.17 2.09 -34.69
CA GLU A 541 30.74 0.75 -35.11
C GLU A 541 29.52 0.79 -36.04
N LEU A 542 28.52 1.63 -35.74
CA LEU A 542 27.35 1.83 -36.62
C LEU A 542 27.74 2.40 -37.98
N ASN A 543 28.65 3.39 -38.01
CA ASN A 543 29.15 3.97 -39.25
C ASN A 543 29.87 2.94 -40.14
N LYS A 544 30.55 1.96 -39.54
CA LYS A 544 31.19 0.85 -40.26
C LYS A 544 30.18 -0.17 -40.79
N ASN A 545 28.97 -0.21 -40.25
CA ASN A 545 27.97 -1.22 -40.54
C ASN A 545 26.76 -0.63 -41.29
N GLN A 546 27.04 0.06 -42.41
CA GLN A 546 26.01 0.72 -43.23
C GLN A 546 24.93 -0.24 -43.73
N ASP A 547 25.28 -1.50 -44.01
CA ASP A 547 24.31 -2.53 -44.43
C ASP A 547 23.30 -2.84 -43.32
N PHE A 548 23.71 -2.79 -42.04
CA PHE A 548 22.80 -2.93 -40.91
C PHE A 548 21.82 -1.77 -40.81
N ILE A 549 22.29 -0.53 -40.98
CA ILE A 549 21.43 0.66 -40.98
C ILE A 549 20.43 0.60 -42.13
N LYS A 550 20.85 0.22 -43.35
CA LYS A 550 19.95 0.04 -44.50
C LYS A 550 18.89 -1.02 -44.23
N ARG A 551 19.23 -2.14 -43.57
CA ARG A 551 18.24 -3.15 -43.16
C ARG A 551 17.22 -2.61 -42.16
N ILE A 552 17.66 -1.76 -41.23
CA ILE A 552 16.75 -1.07 -40.30
C ILE A 552 15.80 -0.15 -41.08
N GLN A 553 16.32 0.69 -41.97
CA GLN A 553 15.52 1.61 -42.79
C GLN A 553 14.50 0.85 -43.65
N GLN A 554 14.90 -0.24 -44.31
CA GLN A 554 14.01 -1.13 -45.06
C GLN A 554 12.90 -1.73 -44.19
N ALA A 555 13.20 -2.08 -42.93
CA ALA A 555 12.18 -2.57 -42.01
C ALA A 555 11.10 -1.51 -41.72
N THR A 556 11.45 -0.22 -41.74
CA THR A 556 10.49 0.88 -41.55
C THR A 556 9.54 1.12 -42.73
N GLU A 557 9.83 0.52 -43.88
CA GLU A 557 9.00 0.59 -45.08
C GLU A 557 8.07 -0.63 -45.21
N MET A 558 8.24 -1.62 -44.34
CA MET A 558 7.34 -2.77 -44.27
C MET A 558 5.94 -2.35 -43.76
N PRO A 559 4.89 -3.15 -44.01
CA PRO A 559 3.60 -2.91 -43.38
C PRO A 559 3.70 -2.95 -41.85
N PRO A 560 2.80 -2.25 -41.13
CA PRO A 560 2.75 -2.25 -39.66
C PRO A 560 2.82 -3.66 -39.07
N PRO A 561 3.63 -3.87 -38.01
CA PRO A 561 3.69 -5.17 -37.37
C PRO A 561 2.36 -5.51 -36.70
N GLN A 562 2.06 -6.80 -36.54
CA GLN A 562 0.97 -7.25 -35.70
C GLN A 562 1.50 -7.44 -34.28
N LEU A 563 1.21 -6.47 -33.41
CA LEU A 563 1.65 -6.51 -32.02
C LEU A 563 0.68 -7.35 -31.17
N PRO A 564 1.17 -8.23 -30.28
CA PRO A 564 0.32 -8.95 -29.36
C PRO A 564 -0.35 -7.95 -28.43
N TYR A 565 -1.68 -7.85 -28.52
CA TYR A 565 -2.47 -6.95 -27.70
C TYR A 565 -2.47 -7.43 -26.24
N ARG A 566 -1.60 -6.84 -25.41
CA ARG A 566 -1.71 -6.92 -23.95
C ARG A 566 -2.31 -5.63 -23.42
N PRO A 567 -3.38 -5.71 -22.61
CA PRO A 567 -3.87 -4.52 -21.90
C PRO A 567 -2.77 -3.96 -21.02
N LEU A 568 -2.59 -2.65 -21.03
CA LEU A 568 -1.65 -1.98 -20.15
C LEU A 568 -2.24 -1.93 -18.75
N PHE A 569 -1.74 -2.76 -17.85
CA PHE A 569 -2.07 -2.66 -16.44
C PHE A 569 -0.87 -2.24 -15.62
N GLY A 570 -0.94 -1.02 -15.09
CA GLY A 570 0.06 -0.48 -14.17
C GLY A 570 1.47 -0.35 -14.77
N GLY A 571 2.36 0.33 -14.04
CA GLY A 571 3.76 0.53 -14.45
C GLY A 571 4.64 -0.73 -14.37
N GLY A 572 4.05 -1.92 -14.57
CA GLY A 572 4.75 -3.20 -14.64
C GLY A 572 5.56 -3.26 -15.93
N SER A 573 6.86 -3.05 -15.79
CA SER A 573 7.82 -2.76 -16.85
C SER A 573 8.29 -3.96 -17.67
N ASP A 574 7.46 -4.97 -17.91
CA ASP A 574 7.81 -5.99 -18.91
C ASP A 574 7.18 -5.57 -20.23
N PRO A 575 7.88 -4.73 -21.03
CA PRO A 575 7.36 -4.31 -22.32
C PRO A 575 7.02 -5.54 -23.15
N ASP A 576 5.94 -5.45 -23.94
CA ASP A 576 5.79 -6.37 -25.06
C ASP A 576 7.13 -6.41 -25.82
N PRO A 577 7.76 -7.60 -25.95
CA PRO A 577 9.12 -7.71 -26.47
C PRO A 577 9.27 -7.00 -27.81
N THR A 578 8.26 -7.07 -28.69
CA THR A 578 8.31 -6.41 -30.00
C THR A 578 8.33 -4.88 -29.88
N SER A 579 7.47 -4.28 -29.07
CA SER A 579 7.51 -2.83 -28.83
C SER A 579 8.82 -2.35 -28.20
N GLY A 580 9.40 -3.17 -27.31
CA GLY A 580 10.72 -2.93 -26.72
C GLY A 580 11.83 -3.02 -27.76
N ASP A 581 11.76 -4.00 -28.67
CA ASP A 581 12.71 -4.20 -29.75
C ASP A 581 12.70 -3.04 -30.75
N ILE A 582 11.52 -2.57 -31.17
CA ILE A 582 11.40 -1.39 -32.05
C ILE A 582 12.00 -0.15 -31.36
N SER A 583 11.73 0.05 -30.07
CA SER A 583 12.29 1.19 -29.31
C SER A 583 13.83 1.13 -29.23
N ARG A 584 14.42 -0.07 -29.08
CA ARG A 584 15.88 -0.26 -29.09
C ARG A 584 16.48 0.05 -30.46
N VAL A 585 15.83 -0.41 -31.53
CA VAL A 585 16.28 -0.16 -32.91
C VAL A 585 16.18 1.33 -33.24
N ALA A 586 15.10 2.00 -32.84
CA ALA A 586 14.93 3.45 -33.01
C ALA A 586 16.02 4.25 -32.30
N TRP A 587 16.41 3.84 -31.08
CA TRP A 587 17.50 4.51 -30.36
C TRP A 587 18.84 4.42 -31.09
N LEU A 588 19.11 3.32 -31.82
CA LEU A 588 20.32 3.23 -32.63
C LEU A 588 20.30 4.15 -33.84
N LEU A 589 19.16 4.29 -34.50
CA LEU A 589 19.01 5.27 -35.56
C LEU A 589 19.26 6.69 -35.05
N ASP A 590 18.86 7.03 -33.82
CA ASP A 590 19.22 8.31 -33.22
C ASP A 590 20.73 8.44 -33.01
N GLN A 591 21.42 7.38 -32.56
CA GLN A 591 22.89 7.44 -32.42
C GLN A 591 23.60 7.56 -33.77
N HIS A 592 23.18 6.81 -34.79
CA HIS A 592 23.75 6.90 -36.14
C HIS A 592 23.45 8.25 -36.79
N GLY A 593 22.22 8.75 -36.68
CA GLY A 593 21.83 10.06 -37.19
C GLY A 593 22.62 11.20 -36.55
N ARG A 594 22.91 11.14 -35.24
CA ARG A 594 23.84 12.08 -34.58
C ARG A 594 25.25 11.99 -35.15
N GLY A 595 25.75 10.78 -35.41
CA GLY A 595 27.04 10.59 -36.08
C GLY A 595 27.06 11.17 -37.50
N CYS A 596 25.96 11.05 -38.26
CA CYS A 596 25.81 11.68 -39.56
C CYS A 596 25.84 13.21 -39.47
N LEU A 597 25.18 13.80 -38.46
CA LEU A 597 25.24 15.26 -38.22
C LEU A 597 26.66 15.73 -37.91
N GLU A 598 27.41 14.98 -37.09
CA GLU A 598 28.81 15.29 -36.76
C GLU A 598 29.74 15.23 -37.98
N GLN A 599 29.35 14.46 -39.00
CA GLN A 599 30.06 14.33 -40.27
C GLN A 599 29.51 15.25 -41.37
N ASP A 600 28.61 16.16 -41.04
CA ASP A 600 27.89 17.03 -41.98
C ASP A 600 27.09 16.27 -43.06
N ASN A 601 26.78 15.00 -42.84
CA ASN A 601 25.93 14.20 -43.71
C ASN A 601 24.45 14.44 -43.38
N LEU A 602 23.95 15.62 -43.74
CA LEU A 602 22.57 16.02 -43.45
C LEU A 602 21.53 15.11 -44.12
N THR A 603 21.82 14.57 -45.32
CA THR A 603 20.90 13.65 -46.01
C THR A 603 20.76 12.34 -45.26
N GLY A 604 21.88 11.71 -44.87
CA GLY A 604 21.85 10.46 -44.10
C GLY A 604 21.20 10.63 -42.73
N ALA A 605 21.47 11.75 -42.05
CA ALA A 605 20.79 12.06 -40.78
C ALA A 605 19.26 12.19 -40.95
N TRP A 606 18.80 12.82 -42.05
CA TRP A 606 17.36 12.94 -42.33
C TRP A 606 16.71 11.59 -42.63
N GLU A 607 17.38 10.70 -43.36
CA GLU A 607 16.88 9.35 -43.63
C GLU A 607 16.65 8.55 -42.34
N ASP A 608 17.56 8.66 -41.37
CA ASP A 608 17.41 8.01 -40.06
C ASP A 608 16.31 8.63 -39.20
N ILE A 609 16.18 9.96 -39.23
CA ILE A 609 15.08 10.68 -38.57
C ILE A 609 13.74 10.22 -39.16
N LEU A 610 13.63 10.16 -40.48
CA LEU A 610 12.42 9.74 -41.17
C LEU A 610 12.09 8.27 -40.88
N ALA A 611 13.09 7.39 -40.84
CA ALA A 611 12.93 5.99 -40.45
C ALA A 611 12.38 5.88 -39.01
N GLN A 612 12.85 6.67 -38.05
CA GLN A 612 12.28 6.68 -36.69
C GLN A 612 10.81 7.14 -36.68
N TYR A 613 10.45 8.16 -37.45
CA TYR A 613 9.05 8.57 -37.58
C TYR A 613 8.17 7.46 -38.18
N ARG A 614 8.65 6.77 -39.20
CA ARG A 614 7.96 5.61 -39.79
C ARG A 614 7.77 4.48 -38.79
N MET A 615 8.79 4.16 -37.99
CA MET A 615 8.67 3.18 -36.89
C MET A 615 7.57 3.57 -35.89
N ALA A 616 7.54 4.85 -35.48
CA ALA A 616 6.50 5.33 -34.59
C ALA A 616 5.09 5.16 -35.20
N ARG A 617 4.91 5.38 -36.52
CA ARG A 617 3.63 5.18 -37.20
C ARG A 617 3.25 3.71 -37.34
N GLN A 618 4.18 2.86 -37.75
CA GLN A 618 3.99 1.41 -37.82
C GLN A 618 3.49 0.86 -36.47
N MET A 619 4.08 1.32 -35.35
CA MET A 619 3.61 0.92 -34.02
C MET A 619 2.15 1.34 -33.78
N THR A 620 1.77 2.58 -34.09
CA THR A 620 0.39 3.03 -33.83
C THR A 620 -0.64 2.43 -34.77
N GLU A 621 -0.28 2.13 -36.01
CA GLU A 621 -1.15 1.48 -37.00
C GLU A 621 -1.38 0.00 -36.69
N ALA A 622 -0.41 -0.67 -36.05
CA ALA A 622 -0.56 -2.04 -35.54
C ALA A 622 -1.74 -2.19 -34.57
N GLY A 623 -2.07 -1.11 -33.85
CA GLY A 623 -3.05 -1.06 -32.78
C GLY A 623 -2.77 0.08 -31.82
N PRO A 624 -3.60 1.13 -31.77
CA PRO A 624 -3.31 2.32 -30.97
C PRO A 624 -3.64 2.09 -29.49
N THR A 625 -3.13 1.02 -28.87
CA THR A 625 -3.22 0.85 -27.41
C THR A 625 -2.41 1.93 -26.72
N SER A 626 -2.71 2.24 -25.45
CA SER A 626 -1.99 3.30 -24.74
C SER A 626 -0.51 2.98 -24.58
N PHE A 627 -0.17 1.69 -24.42
CA PHE A 627 1.21 1.24 -24.29
C PHE A 627 2.01 1.38 -25.58
N VAL A 628 1.48 0.82 -26.67
CA VAL A 628 2.14 0.88 -27.98
C VAL A 628 2.28 2.34 -28.41
N THR A 629 1.22 3.14 -28.20
CA THR A 629 1.25 4.56 -28.50
C THR A 629 2.24 5.30 -27.61
N GLN A 630 2.40 4.97 -26.32
CA GLN A 630 3.46 5.57 -25.49
C GLN A 630 4.85 5.36 -26.11
N ASN A 631 5.18 4.13 -26.46
CA ASN A 631 6.50 3.80 -27.01
C ASN A 631 6.70 4.51 -28.36
N ALA A 632 5.68 4.53 -29.21
CA ALA A 632 5.68 5.28 -30.46
C ALA A 632 5.91 6.79 -30.22
N LEU A 633 5.26 7.39 -29.23
CA LEU A 633 5.44 8.80 -28.87
C LEU A 633 6.84 9.06 -28.28
N ALA A 634 7.44 8.10 -27.60
CA ALA A 634 8.82 8.21 -27.14
C ALA A 634 9.81 8.25 -28.33
N ILE A 635 9.64 7.36 -29.31
CA ILE A 635 10.42 7.34 -30.55
C ILE A 635 10.23 8.64 -31.33
N ASP A 636 8.99 9.10 -31.49
CA ASP A 636 8.67 10.32 -32.23
C ASP A 636 9.26 11.58 -31.57
N ARG A 637 9.25 11.66 -30.23
CA ARG A 637 9.94 12.74 -29.49
C ARG A 637 11.45 12.68 -29.67
N GLN A 638 12.05 11.49 -29.69
CA GLN A 638 13.48 11.33 -29.96
C GLN A 638 13.84 11.80 -31.38
N ALA A 639 13.07 11.36 -32.38
CA ALA A 639 13.21 11.80 -33.77
C ALA A 639 13.00 13.32 -33.90
N THR A 640 12.04 13.91 -33.18
CA THR A 640 11.78 15.35 -33.16
C THR A 640 12.97 16.14 -32.62
N MET A 641 13.56 15.68 -31.52
CA MET A 641 14.75 16.33 -30.95
C MET A 641 15.93 16.29 -31.93
N LEU A 642 16.17 15.15 -32.55
CA LEU A 642 17.23 15.01 -33.55
C LEU A 642 16.95 15.84 -34.81
N ALA A 643 15.69 15.96 -35.22
CA ALA A 643 15.26 16.78 -36.35
C ALA A 643 15.44 18.28 -36.11
N LEU A 644 15.27 18.75 -34.87
CA LEU A 644 15.56 20.13 -34.49
C LEU A 644 17.06 20.42 -34.57
N ASP A 645 17.89 19.51 -34.05
CA ASP A 645 19.36 19.60 -34.19
C ASP A 645 19.76 19.60 -35.68
N TRP A 646 19.14 18.72 -36.49
CA TRP A 646 19.35 18.65 -37.94
C TRP A 646 18.96 19.94 -38.65
N ALA A 647 17.78 20.50 -38.39
CA ALA A 647 17.30 21.73 -39.02
C ALA A 647 18.18 22.96 -38.67
N ALA A 648 18.86 22.92 -37.52
CA ALA A 648 19.78 23.96 -37.10
C ALA A 648 21.15 23.93 -37.80
N GLY A 649 21.47 22.88 -38.56
CA GLY A 649 22.77 22.74 -39.23
C GLY A 649 23.08 23.88 -40.21
N ASP A 650 24.34 24.31 -40.23
CA ASP A 650 24.80 25.44 -41.08
C ASP A 650 24.78 25.10 -42.58
N LYS A 651 24.88 23.82 -42.93
CA LYS A 651 24.89 23.32 -44.32
C LYS A 651 23.51 23.02 -44.88
N GLN A 652 22.45 23.43 -44.18
CA GLN A 652 21.08 23.20 -44.64
C GLN A 652 20.78 23.98 -45.92
N THR A 653 20.06 23.35 -46.85
CA THR A 653 19.61 23.98 -48.09
C THR A 653 18.08 24.10 -48.12
N PRO A 654 17.53 25.09 -48.86
CA PRO A 654 16.08 25.22 -49.02
C PRO A 654 15.42 23.92 -49.51
N ASP A 655 16.07 23.20 -50.42
CA ASP A 655 15.50 22.00 -51.03
C ASP A 655 15.45 20.82 -50.06
N LEU A 656 16.49 20.64 -49.22
CA LEU A 656 16.47 19.61 -48.17
C LEU A 656 15.37 19.89 -47.15
N LEU A 657 15.19 21.15 -46.75
CA LEU A 657 14.15 21.55 -45.80
C LEU A 657 12.74 21.38 -46.39
N ARG A 658 12.52 21.75 -47.66
CA ARG A 658 11.24 21.52 -48.36
C ARG A 658 10.94 20.04 -48.56
N LYS A 659 11.96 19.24 -48.90
CA LYS A 659 11.83 17.78 -48.96
C LYS A 659 11.42 17.23 -47.59
N ALA A 660 12.08 17.68 -46.52
CA ALA A 660 11.75 17.27 -45.16
C ALA A 660 10.31 17.64 -44.75
N LEU A 661 9.82 18.84 -45.12
CA LEU A 661 8.41 19.21 -44.93
C LEU A 661 7.45 18.29 -45.67
N THR A 662 7.80 17.93 -46.92
CA THR A 662 7.00 17.02 -47.76
C THR A 662 6.96 15.63 -47.14
N ASP A 663 8.11 15.10 -46.73
CA ASP A 663 8.24 13.80 -46.06
C ASP A 663 7.41 13.78 -44.77
N LEU A 664 7.50 14.83 -43.93
CA LEU A 664 6.75 14.92 -42.68
C LEU A 664 5.22 15.01 -42.87
N ARG A 665 4.75 15.60 -43.98
CA ARG A 665 3.33 15.64 -44.36
C ARG A 665 2.83 14.32 -44.92
N ALA A 666 3.68 13.59 -45.64
CA ALA A 666 3.36 12.29 -46.19
C ALA A 666 3.19 11.21 -45.11
N LEU A 667 3.77 11.42 -43.92
CA LEU A 667 3.59 10.52 -42.79
C LEU A 667 2.13 10.49 -42.29
N PRO A 668 1.58 9.30 -42.02
CA PRO A 668 0.27 9.15 -41.39
C PRO A 668 0.10 10.01 -40.13
N PRO A 669 -1.13 10.48 -39.82
CA PRO A 669 -1.40 11.15 -38.56
C PRO A 669 -1.26 10.16 -37.40
N PHE A 670 -0.89 10.64 -36.21
CA PHE A 670 -1.02 9.83 -35.01
C PHE A 670 -2.50 9.56 -34.72
N PRO A 671 -2.84 8.40 -34.11
CA PRO A 671 -4.17 8.19 -33.55
C PRO A 671 -4.55 9.31 -32.58
N THR A 672 -5.81 9.72 -32.63
CA THR A 672 -6.36 10.62 -31.62
C THR A 672 -6.47 9.90 -30.28
N LEU A 673 -6.61 10.66 -29.19
CA LEU A 673 -6.93 10.08 -27.89
C LEU A 673 -8.18 9.18 -27.97
N GLY A 674 -9.19 9.58 -28.75
CA GLY A 674 -10.40 8.81 -28.94
C GLY A 674 -10.16 7.46 -29.60
N ASP A 675 -9.26 7.40 -30.59
CA ASP A 675 -8.89 6.16 -31.25
C ASP A 675 -8.18 5.21 -30.29
N VAL A 676 -7.30 5.75 -29.45
CA VAL A 676 -6.61 4.98 -28.40
C VAL A 676 -7.61 4.43 -27.39
N MET A 677 -8.54 5.27 -26.91
CA MET A 677 -9.56 4.84 -25.95
C MET A 677 -10.52 3.79 -26.53
N LYS A 678 -10.87 3.90 -27.83
CA LYS A 678 -11.68 2.89 -28.52
C LYS A 678 -10.96 1.54 -28.64
N ALA A 679 -9.64 1.55 -28.85
CA ALA A 679 -8.82 0.34 -28.91
C ALA A 679 -8.60 -0.29 -27.51
N GLU A 680 -8.43 0.53 -26.47
CA GLU A 680 -8.23 0.10 -25.08
C GLU A 680 -9.49 -0.46 -24.42
N ALA A 681 -10.66 0.15 -24.66
CA ALA A 681 -11.91 -0.26 -24.02
C ALA A 681 -12.19 -1.77 -24.10
N PRO A 682 -12.13 -2.45 -25.26
CA PRO A 682 -12.40 -3.89 -25.35
C PRO A 682 -11.28 -4.75 -24.75
N LEU A 683 -10.06 -4.23 -24.62
CA LEU A 683 -8.96 -4.93 -23.93
C LEU A 683 -9.19 -4.94 -22.42
N VAL A 684 -9.60 -3.79 -21.88
CA VAL A 684 -9.97 -3.65 -20.47
C VAL A 684 -11.18 -4.52 -20.13
N GLU A 685 -12.21 -4.57 -20.98
CA GLU A 685 -13.36 -5.46 -20.78
C GLU A 685 -12.94 -6.93 -20.71
N ARG A 686 -12.17 -7.40 -21.71
CA ARG A 686 -11.67 -8.79 -21.75
C ARG A 686 -10.79 -9.13 -20.55
N ALA A 687 -9.99 -8.18 -20.08
CA ALA A 687 -9.16 -8.43 -18.92
C ALA A 687 -9.96 -8.52 -17.62
N LEU A 688 -11.03 -7.74 -17.48
CA LEU A 688 -11.92 -7.85 -16.33
C LEU A 688 -12.72 -9.18 -16.33
N ASP A 689 -12.78 -9.86 -17.48
CA ASP A 689 -13.32 -11.21 -17.60
C ASP A 689 -12.35 -12.31 -17.14
N LEU A 690 -11.04 -12.02 -17.06
CA LEU A 690 -10.03 -12.97 -16.55
C LEU A 690 -10.35 -13.42 -15.12
N SER A 691 -9.86 -14.60 -14.73
CA SER A 691 -9.92 -15.01 -13.33
C SER A 691 -9.15 -14.02 -12.43
N GLY A 692 -9.44 -14.00 -11.13
CA GLY A 692 -8.77 -13.08 -10.20
C GLY A 692 -7.25 -13.25 -10.19
N ALA A 693 -6.75 -14.48 -10.35
CA ALA A 693 -5.33 -14.77 -10.40
C ALA A 693 -4.68 -14.33 -11.71
N GLU A 694 -5.32 -14.62 -12.85
CA GLU A 694 -4.85 -14.15 -14.17
C GLU A 694 -4.86 -12.63 -14.25
N LEU A 695 -5.90 -11.98 -13.72
CA LEU A 695 -6.00 -10.52 -13.66
C LEU A 695 -4.91 -9.93 -12.76
N GLU A 696 -4.60 -10.58 -11.63
CA GLU A 696 -3.50 -10.15 -10.76
C GLU A 696 -2.15 -10.23 -11.47
N VAL A 697 -1.89 -11.34 -12.18
CA VAL A 697 -0.66 -11.52 -12.99
C VAL A 697 -0.63 -10.51 -14.13
N ALA A 698 -1.76 -10.26 -14.78
CA ALA A 698 -1.87 -9.25 -15.82
C ALA A 698 -1.58 -7.84 -15.29
N ILE A 699 -2.05 -7.51 -14.07
CA ILE A 699 -1.87 -6.18 -13.46
C ILE A 699 -0.48 -5.95 -12.87
N ASN A 700 0.06 -6.94 -12.16
CA ASN A 700 1.29 -6.78 -11.39
C ASN A 700 2.52 -7.37 -12.10
N GLY A 701 2.32 -8.08 -13.21
CA GLY A 701 3.34 -8.91 -13.83
C GLY A 701 3.68 -10.16 -12.99
N PRO A 702 4.69 -10.93 -13.41
CA PRO A 702 5.12 -12.13 -12.69
C PRO A 702 5.90 -11.83 -11.39
N ARG A 703 6.20 -10.56 -11.10
CA ARG A 703 7.01 -10.19 -9.92
C ARG A 703 6.22 -10.36 -8.63
N THR A 704 6.82 -11.06 -7.68
CA THR A 704 6.25 -11.32 -6.35
C THR A 704 6.22 -10.06 -5.50
N ARG A 705 5.04 -9.45 -5.35
CA ARG A 705 4.80 -8.48 -4.27
C ARG A 705 4.89 -9.19 -2.90
N PRO A 706 5.20 -8.45 -1.82
CA PRO A 706 5.16 -9.02 -0.48
C PRO A 706 3.77 -9.60 -0.16
N ILE A 707 3.77 -10.78 0.47
CA ILE A 707 2.58 -11.61 0.75
C ILE A 707 1.42 -10.81 1.39
N PRO A 708 1.63 -9.94 2.40
CA PRO A 708 0.51 -9.23 3.05
C PRO A 708 -0.26 -8.33 2.09
N THR A 709 0.45 -7.56 1.25
CA THR A 709 -0.17 -6.66 0.28
C THR A 709 -0.94 -7.45 -0.77
N ARG A 710 -0.37 -8.58 -1.22
CA ARG A 710 -1.01 -9.50 -2.16
C ARG A 710 -2.37 -9.96 -1.63
N ILE A 711 -2.43 -10.37 -0.36
CA ILE A 711 -3.66 -10.89 0.27
C ILE A 711 -4.79 -9.86 0.25
N TYR A 712 -4.53 -8.64 0.69
CA TYR A 712 -5.54 -7.58 0.69
C TYR A 712 -5.99 -7.25 -0.72
N GLU A 713 -5.05 -7.16 -1.66
CA GLU A 713 -5.36 -6.91 -3.06
C GLU A 713 -6.22 -8.04 -3.65
N THR A 714 -5.85 -9.30 -3.44
CA THR A 714 -6.57 -10.42 -4.04
C THR A 714 -7.97 -10.59 -3.45
N MET A 715 -8.13 -10.44 -2.13
CA MET A 715 -9.43 -10.57 -1.46
C MET A 715 -10.38 -9.42 -1.75
N LEU A 716 -9.86 -8.20 -1.89
CA LEU A 716 -10.69 -7.01 -1.94
C LEU A 716 -10.81 -6.44 -3.36
N LEU A 717 -9.80 -6.58 -4.23
CA LEU A 717 -9.80 -5.99 -5.57
C LEU A 717 -10.39 -6.90 -6.64
N TYR A 718 -10.20 -8.21 -6.56
CA TYR A 718 -10.63 -9.15 -7.61
C TYR A 718 -11.96 -9.90 -7.42
N PRO A 719 -12.78 -9.69 -6.36
CA PRO A 719 -14.13 -10.23 -6.34
C PRO A 719 -14.94 -9.83 -7.58
N SER A 720 -15.84 -10.71 -8.03
CA SER A 720 -16.68 -10.48 -9.21
C SER A 720 -17.46 -9.16 -9.17
N TRP A 721 -17.93 -8.75 -7.98
CA TRP A 721 -18.63 -7.48 -7.79
C TRP A 721 -17.75 -6.24 -7.98
N GLU A 722 -16.49 -6.29 -7.56
CA GLU A 722 -15.55 -5.16 -7.76
C GLU A 722 -15.07 -5.12 -9.21
N ARG A 723 -14.94 -6.28 -9.88
CA ARG A 723 -14.68 -6.35 -11.34
C ARG A 723 -15.81 -5.72 -12.15
N GLU A 724 -17.05 -6.05 -11.83
CA GLU A 724 -18.22 -5.44 -12.48
C GLU A 724 -18.32 -3.94 -12.19
N ARG A 725 -18.03 -3.51 -10.96
CA ARG A 725 -17.96 -2.08 -10.61
C ARG A 725 -16.87 -1.37 -11.39
N ALA A 726 -15.68 -1.97 -11.47
CA ALA A 726 -14.55 -1.45 -12.23
C ALA A 726 -14.91 -1.30 -13.71
N ARG A 727 -15.58 -2.31 -14.28
CA ARG A 727 -16.10 -2.29 -15.66
C ARG A 727 -16.98 -1.07 -15.92
N ARG A 728 -17.96 -0.79 -15.05
CA ARG A 728 -18.83 0.39 -15.18
C ARG A 728 -18.06 1.71 -15.11
N VAL A 729 -17.10 1.83 -14.18
CA VAL A 729 -16.24 3.02 -14.08
C VAL A 729 -15.40 3.19 -15.34
N CYS A 730 -14.78 2.11 -15.84
CA CYS A 730 -13.99 2.12 -17.07
C CYS A 730 -14.83 2.54 -18.27
N ARG A 731 -16.03 1.96 -18.46
CA ARG A 731 -16.95 2.34 -19.55
C ARG A 731 -17.33 3.81 -19.49
N ALA A 732 -17.63 4.33 -18.30
CA ALA A 732 -18.05 5.71 -18.12
C ALA A 732 -16.89 6.66 -18.50
N GLU A 733 -15.69 6.32 -18.07
CA GLU A 733 -14.49 7.09 -18.35
C GLU A 733 -14.10 7.03 -19.83
N PHE A 734 -14.14 5.85 -20.46
CA PHE A 734 -13.89 5.73 -21.89
C PHE A 734 -14.90 6.53 -22.71
N LYS A 735 -16.21 6.49 -22.38
CA LYS A 735 -17.22 7.31 -23.06
C LYS A 735 -16.94 8.80 -22.90
N ARG A 736 -16.58 9.25 -21.70
CA ARG A 736 -16.20 10.65 -21.43
C ARG A 736 -15.01 11.08 -22.29
N LEU A 737 -13.93 10.28 -22.28
CA LEU A 737 -12.69 10.61 -23.00
C LEU A 737 -12.87 10.55 -24.52
N ILE A 738 -13.63 9.58 -25.05
CA ILE A 738 -13.97 9.49 -26.47
C ILE A 738 -14.78 10.72 -26.90
N ALA A 739 -15.82 11.09 -26.13
CA ALA A 739 -16.63 12.27 -26.43
C ALA A 739 -15.80 13.56 -26.41
N ALA A 740 -14.97 13.74 -25.39
CA ALA A 740 -14.10 14.91 -25.25
C ALA A 740 -12.98 14.97 -26.30
N SER A 741 -12.63 13.85 -26.93
CA SER A 741 -11.64 13.80 -28.02
C SER A 741 -12.22 14.08 -29.41
N ALA A 742 -13.55 14.11 -29.56
CA ALA A 742 -14.20 14.28 -30.87
C ALA A 742 -14.08 15.71 -31.43
N SER A 743 -13.77 16.70 -30.59
CA SER A 743 -13.57 18.10 -30.98
C SER A 743 -12.08 18.41 -31.09
N GLU A 744 -11.54 18.55 -32.30
CA GLU A 744 -10.16 19.02 -32.50
C GLU A 744 -9.96 20.48 -32.07
N SER A 745 -11.04 21.27 -32.05
CA SER A 745 -11.02 22.68 -31.66
C SER A 745 -10.99 22.89 -30.15
N GLU A 746 -11.38 21.90 -29.36
CA GLU A 746 -11.32 22.01 -27.91
C GLU A 746 -9.93 21.61 -27.41
N PRO A 747 -9.34 22.38 -26.48
CA PRO A 747 -8.11 21.96 -25.83
C PRO A 747 -8.36 20.59 -25.22
N SER A 748 -7.53 19.62 -25.61
CA SER A 748 -7.70 18.23 -25.19
C SER A 748 -7.89 18.19 -23.67
N PRO A 749 -8.93 17.50 -23.17
CA PRO A 749 -9.28 17.53 -21.77
C PRO A 749 -8.04 17.26 -20.92
N SER A 750 -7.88 18.02 -19.83
CA SER A 750 -6.92 17.62 -18.81
C SER A 750 -7.44 16.31 -18.24
N ILE A 751 -6.86 15.18 -18.67
CA ILE A 751 -7.35 13.83 -18.33
C ILE A 751 -7.29 13.57 -16.83
N THR A 752 -6.52 14.35 -16.08
CA THR A 752 -6.56 14.28 -14.62
C THR A 752 -6.13 15.58 -13.97
N THR A 753 -7.10 16.23 -13.34
CA THR A 753 -6.80 16.82 -12.03
C THR A 753 -6.57 15.68 -11.03
N PHE A 754 -5.70 15.87 -10.03
CA PHE A 754 -5.49 14.91 -8.93
C PHE A 754 -6.80 14.41 -8.32
N ARG A 755 -7.83 15.27 -8.32
CA ARG A 755 -9.19 14.99 -7.87
C ARG A 755 -9.92 13.92 -8.69
N GLU A 756 -9.72 13.86 -10.01
CA GLU A 756 -10.33 12.82 -10.86
C GLU A 756 -9.70 11.45 -10.62
N ALA A 757 -8.37 11.38 -10.42
CA ALA A 757 -7.70 10.15 -10.03
C ALA A 757 -8.18 9.65 -8.66
N GLU A 758 -8.32 10.55 -7.69
CA GLU A 758 -8.86 10.22 -6.36
C GLU A 758 -10.31 9.74 -6.44
N ASN A 759 -11.15 10.42 -7.23
CA ASN A 759 -12.54 10.01 -7.46
C ASN A 759 -12.61 8.62 -8.10
N ARG A 760 -11.73 8.32 -9.07
CA ARG A 760 -11.64 6.97 -9.67
C ARG A 760 -11.24 5.93 -8.63
N GLN A 761 -10.24 6.20 -7.79
CA GLN A 761 -9.83 5.28 -6.72
C GLN A 761 -10.95 5.02 -5.72
N ARG A 762 -11.71 6.06 -5.32
CA ARG A 762 -12.90 5.92 -4.45
C ARG A 762 -14.02 5.12 -5.12
N ASN A 763 -14.22 5.31 -6.43
CA ASN A 763 -15.29 4.66 -7.19
C ASN A 763 -14.96 3.23 -7.62
N SER A 764 -13.70 2.87 -7.80
CA SER A 764 -13.23 1.50 -7.96
C SER A 764 -11.71 1.49 -7.90
N PRO A 765 -11.10 0.94 -6.84
CA PRO A 765 -9.65 0.86 -6.76
C PRO A 765 -9.06 -0.04 -7.85
N LEU A 766 -9.82 -1.04 -8.30
CA LEU A 766 -9.44 -1.86 -9.45
C LEU A 766 -9.46 -1.03 -10.75
N ALA A 767 -10.51 -0.24 -11.00
CA ALA A 767 -10.53 0.65 -12.17
C ALA A 767 -9.38 1.65 -12.14
N ALA A 768 -8.99 2.17 -10.98
CA ALA A 768 -7.85 3.08 -10.87
C ALA A 768 -6.52 2.42 -11.27
N ARG A 769 -6.36 1.11 -11.03
CA ARG A 769 -5.20 0.33 -11.49
C ARG A 769 -5.24 0.02 -12.97
N VAL A 770 -6.43 -0.27 -13.47
CA VAL A 770 -6.67 -0.62 -14.87
C VAL A 770 -6.56 0.61 -15.78
N LEU A 771 -7.12 1.76 -15.37
CA LEU A 771 -7.15 3.01 -16.13
C LEU A 771 -5.90 3.87 -15.87
N SER A 772 -4.71 3.35 -16.20
CA SER A 772 -3.45 4.09 -16.02
C SER A 772 -3.12 4.98 -17.22
N TYR A 773 -4.05 5.84 -17.66
CA TYR A 773 -3.85 6.71 -18.85
C TYR A 773 -3.42 8.14 -18.51
N THR A 774 -3.21 8.46 -17.22
CA THR A 774 -2.94 9.84 -16.76
C THR A 774 -1.69 10.44 -17.38
N TRP A 775 -0.65 9.63 -17.50
CA TRP A 775 0.61 10.03 -18.10
C TRP A 775 0.52 10.03 -19.63
N PHE A 776 -0.32 9.18 -20.22
CA PHE A 776 -0.44 9.04 -21.67
C PHE A 776 -0.87 10.33 -22.39
N SER A 777 -1.90 11.03 -21.92
CA SER A 777 -2.38 12.24 -22.62
C SER A 777 -1.37 13.36 -22.65
N GLU A 778 -0.61 13.55 -21.57
CA GLU A 778 0.45 14.55 -21.54
C GLU A 778 1.57 14.17 -22.52
N HIS A 779 1.91 12.89 -22.61
CA HIS A 779 2.89 12.43 -23.60
C HIS A 779 2.40 12.64 -25.04
N LEU A 780 1.11 12.39 -25.30
CA LEU A 780 0.51 12.63 -26.62
C LEU A 780 0.55 14.11 -26.98
N LYS A 781 0.13 14.99 -26.06
CA LYS A 781 0.18 16.46 -26.27
C LYS A 781 1.61 16.94 -26.50
N LEU A 782 2.57 16.50 -25.67
CA LEU A 782 3.98 16.87 -25.80
C LEU A 782 4.56 16.47 -27.17
N ALA A 783 4.28 15.24 -27.64
CA ALA A 783 4.73 14.80 -28.96
C ALA A 783 4.07 15.60 -30.08
N MET A 784 2.76 15.85 -30.01
CA MET A 784 2.03 16.67 -30.98
C MET A 784 2.58 18.10 -31.05
N VAL A 785 2.87 18.72 -29.90
CA VAL A 785 3.48 20.07 -29.82
C VAL A 785 4.87 20.04 -30.43
N GLY A 786 5.69 19.04 -30.07
CA GLY A 786 7.01 18.85 -30.65
C GLY A 786 6.98 18.77 -32.18
N ARG A 787 6.11 17.92 -32.74
CA ARG A 787 5.99 17.74 -34.19
C ARG A 787 5.46 18.99 -34.89
N ARG A 788 4.41 19.63 -34.36
CA ARG A 788 3.83 20.86 -34.95
C ARG A 788 4.79 22.05 -34.84
N GLY A 789 5.57 22.12 -33.76
CA GLY A 789 6.66 23.08 -33.59
C GLY A 789 7.79 22.84 -34.59
N LEU A 790 8.25 21.59 -34.73
CA LEU A 790 9.28 21.21 -35.70
C LEU A 790 8.90 21.59 -37.14
N VAL A 791 7.66 21.32 -37.57
CA VAL A 791 7.19 21.70 -38.92
C VAL A 791 7.33 23.21 -39.16
N GLN A 792 7.00 24.03 -38.15
CA GLN A 792 7.18 25.48 -38.24
C GLN A 792 8.65 25.89 -38.19
N VAL A 793 9.48 25.24 -37.39
CA VAL A 793 10.95 25.48 -37.35
C VAL A 793 11.58 25.19 -38.70
N ILE A 794 11.25 24.07 -39.34
CA ILE A 794 11.76 23.72 -40.68
C ILE A 794 11.29 24.74 -41.72
N ALA A 795 10.01 25.15 -41.68
CA ALA A 795 9.49 26.19 -42.59
C ALA A 795 10.18 27.55 -42.38
N LEU A 796 10.36 27.99 -41.12
CA LEU A 796 11.10 29.21 -40.80
C LEU A 796 12.54 29.14 -41.27
N ARG A 797 13.19 27.98 -41.14
CA ARG A 797 14.55 27.79 -41.64
C ARG A 797 14.62 27.79 -43.16
N ALA A 798 13.64 27.19 -43.84
CA ALA A 798 13.56 27.23 -45.30
C ALA A 798 13.38 28.67 -45.79
N TRP A 799 12.51 29.44 -45.14
CA TRP A 799 12.34 30.87 -45.38
C TRP A 799 13.67 31.62 -45.20
N ASN A 800 14.34 31.40 -44.07
CA ASN A 800 15.62 32.03 -43.74
C ASN A 800 16.69 31.82 -44.82
N GLN A 801 16.81 30.60 -45.34
CA GLN A 801 17.77 30.27 -46.39
C GLN A 801 17.43 30.89 -47.76
N THR A 802 16.15 31.23 -47.99
CA THR A 802 15.70 31.86 -49.23
C THR A 802 15.67 33.39 -49.18
N HIS A 803 15.76 33.97 -47.99
CA HIS A 803 15.65 35.42 -47.73
C HIS A 803 16.91 35.96 -47.03
N ASP A 804 18.08 35.62 -47.55
CA ASP A 804 19.39 36.15 -47.12
C ASP A 804 19.65 36.06 -45.60
N GLY A 805 19.21 34.97 -44.97
CA GLY A 805 19.41 34.75 -43.53
C GLY A 805 18.47 35.57 -42.63
N THR A 806 17.42 36.19 -43.19
CA THR A 806 16.37 36.88 -42.41
C THR A 806 15.16 35.99 -42.15
N TYR A 807 14.58 36.08 -40.95
CA TYR A 807 13.31 35.41 -40.61
C TYR A 807 12.13 36.38 -40.85
N PRO A 808 10.91 35.88 -41.13
CA PRO A 808 9.75 36.73 -41.33
C PRO A 808 9.34 37.42 -40.02
N GLU A 809 8.64 38.55 -40.09
CA GLU A 809 8.15 39.25 -38.89
C GLU A 809 6.92 38.56 -38.27
N THR A 810 6.17 37.78 -39.06
CA THR A 810 4.98 37.05 -38.60
C THR A 810 4.96 35.63 -39.19
N LEU A 811 4.33 34.69 -38.48
CA LEU A 811 4.20 33.32 -38.97
C LEU A 811 3.32 33.21 -40.23
N ASP A 812 2.38 34.13 -40.43
CA ASP A 812 1.48 34.13 -41.59
C ASP A 812 2.23 34.22 -42.93
N ALA A 813 3.43 34.80 -42.94
CA ALA A 813 4.29 34.84 -44.13
C ALA A 813 4.67 33.45 -44.66
N LEU A 814 4.62 32.41 -43.82
CA LEU A 814 4.90 31.03 -44.25
C LEU A 814 3.76 30.42 -45.08
N VAL A 815 2.58 31.04 -45.09
CA VAL A 815 1.37 30.57 -45.77
C VAL A 815 1.08 31.44 -47.00
N PRO A 816 0.74 30.88 -48.18
CA PRO A 816 0.55 29.46 -48.47
C PRO A 816 1.81 28.74 -49.00
N ASP A 817 2.92 29.47 -49.19
CA ASP A 817 4.07 28.95 -49.96
C ASP A 817 4.75 27.76 -49.30
N LEU A 818 5.15 27.90 -48.03
CA LEU A 818 5.83 26.83 -47.29
C LEU A 818 4.86 25.98 -46.50
N LEU A 819 3.72 26.51 -46.06
CA LEU A 819 2.71 25.84 -45.24
C LEU A 819 1.30 26.09 -45.78
N ASP A 820 0.46 25.05 -45.83
CA ASP A 820 -0.94 25.19 -46.27
C ASP A 820 -1.77 25.99 -45.25
N ARG A 821 -1.44 25.85 -43.96
CA ARG A 821 -1.99 26.57 -42.82
C ARG A 821 -1.02 26.53 -41.64
N LEU A 822 -1.13 27.48 -40.72
CA LEU A 822 -0.35 27.45 -39.48
C LEU A 822 -0.80 26.30 -38.57
N PRO A 823 0.13 25.40 -38.15
CA PRO A 823 -0.19 24.39 -37.15
C PRO A 823 -0.63 25.02 -35.83
N LEU A 824 -1.78 24.61 -35.30
CA LEU A 824 -2.27 25.07 -34.01
C LEU A 824 -1.53 24.36 -32.87
N ASP A 825 -1.26 25.08 -31.78
CA ASP A 825 -0.71 24.53 -30.54
C ASP A 825 -1.76 23.61 -29.86
N PRO A 826 -1.45 22.32 -29.64
CA PRO A 826 -2.35 21.37 -28.97
C PRO A 826 -2.80 21.76 -27.55
N TYR A 827 -2.09 22.66 -26.87
CA TYR A 827 -2.47 23.11 -25.53
C TYR A 827 -3.47 24.26 -25.53
N SER A 828 -3.32 25.22 -26.46
CA SER A 828 -4.15 26.44 -26.50
C SER A 828 -5.20 26.44 -27.61
N ALA A 829 -5.08 25.53 -28.58
CA ALA A 829 -5.82 25.56 -29.84
C ALA A 829 -5.63 26.86 -30.65
N GLN A 830 -4.57 27.63 -30.38
CA GLN A 830 -4.19 28.85 -31.09
C GLN A 830 -2.89 28.64 -31.88
N PRO A 831 -2.53 29.53 -32.82
CA PRO A 831 -1.20 29.51 -33.43
C PRO A 831 -0.08 29.57 -32.37
N PHE A 832 1.09 29.03 -32.70
CA PHE A 832 2.25 29.11 -31.81
C PHE A 832 2.68 30.57 -31.61
N GLY A 833 3.21 30.85 -30.42
CA GLY A 833 3.80 32.15 -30.14
C GLY A 833 5.11 32.32 -30.90
N TYR A 834 5.34 33.53 -31.44
CA TYR A 834 6.52 33.86 -32.22
C TYR A 834 7.01 35.27 -31.87
N LEU A 835 8.24 35.40 -31.35
CA LEU A 835 8.79 36.68 -30.89
C LEU A 835 10.31 36.71 -30.93
N ARG A 836 10.89 37.90 -30.84
CA ARG A 836 12.34 38.10 -30.64
C ARG A 836 12.68 38.08 -29.14
N SER A 837 13.66 37.27 -28.78
CA SER A 837 14.24 37.17 -27.43
C SER A 837 14.80 38.51 -26.98
N ARG A 838 14.67 38.83 -25.68
CA ARG A 838 15.36 39.94 -25.01
C ARG A 838 16.57 39.48 -24.21
N GLY A 839 17.02 38.24 -24.40
CA GLY A 839 18.08 37.63 -23.62
C GLY A 839 17.56 36.77 -22.47
N GLU A 840 16.32 36.28 -22.57
CA GLU A 840 15.73 35.43 -21.53
C GLU A 840 16.46 34.09 -21.41
N ARG A 841 16.42 33.53 -20.20
CA ARG A 841 16.86 32.15 -19.96
C ARG A 841 15.68 31.22 -20.15
N VAL A 842 15.74 30.38 -21.17
CA VAL A 842 14.66 29.44 -21.50
C VAL A 842 15.07 28.02 -21.10
N PRO A 843 14.12 27.19 -20.65
CA PRO A 843 14.41 25.78 -20.43
C PRO A 843 14.87 25.15 -21.74
N ARG A 844 15.96 24.37 -21.69
CA ARG A 844 16.38 23.58 -22.85
C ARG A 844 15.23 22.66 -23.21
N LEU A 845 14.79 22.71 -24.47
CA LEU A 845 13.75 21.82 -24.95
C LEU A 845 14.20 20.37 -24.71
N ASN A 846 13.52 19.69 -23.80
CA ASN A 846 13.74 18.28 -23.55
C ASN A 846 12.38 17.60 -23.57
N LEU A 847 12.02 17.09 -24.74
CA LEU A 847 10.77 16.37 -24.93
C LEU A 847 10.78 15.00 -24.20
N GLN A 848 11.94 14.46 -23.82
CA GLN A 848 12.03 13.16 -23.13
C GLN A 848 11.73 13.27 -21.64
N PHE A 849 12.33 14.25 -20.95
CA PHE A 849 12.10 14.50 -19.53
C PHE A 849 12.16 16.00 -19.25
N MET A 850 11.05 16.59 -18.80
CA MET A 850 11.05 17.93 -18.24
C MET A 850 11.76 17.91 -16.88
N ARG A 851 13.10 17.93 -16.89
CA ARG A 851 13.90 18.19 -15.70
C ARG A 851 13.99 19.70 -15.49
N ARG A 852 13.47 20.19 -14.37
CA ARG A 852 13.77 21.54 -13.86
C ARG A 852 15.27 21.61 -13.58
N GLY A 853 16.05 22.29 -14.41
CA GLY A 853 17.47 22.51 -14.11
C GLY A 853 18.27 23.20 -15.22
N ASP A 854 18.09 22.78 -16.47
CA ASP A 854 18.97 23.25 -17.55
C ASP A 854 18.33 24.43 -18.29
N LEU A 855 18.50 25.63 -17.72
CA LEU A 855 18.20 26.88 -18.41
C LEU A 855 19.35 27.26 -19.34
N TYR A 856 19.05 27.55 -20.61
CA TYR A 856 20.01 28.09 -21.56
C TYR A 856 19.73 29.57 -21.83
N ALA A 857 20.79 30.37 -21.94
CA ALA A 857 20.69 31.79 -22.25
C ALA A 857 20.49 31.99 -23.76
N VAL A 858 19.34 32.51 -24.15
CA VAL A 858 19.06 32.89 -25.54
C VAL A 858 19.73 34.24 -25.84
N ARG A 859 20.23 34.45 -27.06
CA ARG A 859 20.82 35.76 -27.41
C ARG A 859 19.72 36.81 -27.60
N PRO A 860 19.88 38.05 -27.09
CA PRO A 860 18.97 39.14 -27.42
C PRO A 860 18.82 39.30 -28.94
N GLY A 861 17.59 39.44 -29.42
CA GLY A 861 17.24 39.52 -30.83
C GLY A 861 17.00 38.17 -31.52
N GLN A 862 17.38 37.04 -30.92
CA GLN A 862 17.16 35.71 -31.51
C GLN A 862 15.65 35.38 -31.55
N TRP A 863 15.18 34.88 -32.67
CA TRP A 863 13.77 34.50 -32.80
C TRP A 863 13.45 33.23 -32.02
N LEU A 864 12.30 33.26 -31.34
CA LEU A 864 11.77 32.17 -30.52
C LEU A 864 10.40 31.78 -31.03
N LEU A 865 10.22 30.49 -31.30
CA LEU A 865 8.92 29.87 -31.44
C LEU A 865 8.59 29.19 -30.10
N PHE A 866 7.39 29.38 -29.56
CA PHE A 866 7.01 28.74 -28.30
C PHE A 866 5.56 28.27 -28.30
N SER A 867 5.32 27.16 -27.62
CA SER A 867 3.97 26.74 -27.25
C SER A 867 3.51 27.64 -26.10
N VAL A 868 2.31 28.21 -26.21
CA VAL A 868 1.68 29.04 -25.17
C VAL A 868 1.38 28.19 -23.91
N GLY A 869 1.45 26.87 -24.07
CA GLY A 869 1.91 25.95 -23.05
C GLY A 869 0.84 25.46 -22.06
N PRO A 870 1.08 24.29 -21.45
CA PRO A 870 0.28 23.79 -20.33
C PRO A 870 0.48 24.72 -19.14
N LYS A 871 -0.61 25.20 -18.52
CA LYS A 871 -0.55 25.73 -17.15
C LYS A 871 -0.16 24.56 -16.23
N LEU A 872 1.13 24.22 -16.08
CA LEU A 872 1.59 23.10 -15.24
C LEU A 872 1.42 23.44 -13.76
N GLY A 873 0.16 23.53 -13.30
CA GLY A 873 -0.31 23.23 -11.94
C GLY A 873 0.32 23.95 -10.73
N VAL A 874 1.35 24.77 -10.88
CA VAL A 874 1.96 25.51 -9.78
C VAL A 874 1.56 26.96 -9.91
N VAL A 875 0.45 27.29 -9.25
CA VAL A 875 0.14 28.65 -8.85
C VAL A 875 1.23 29.05 -7.85
N ASP A 876 2.26 29.73 -8.31
CA ASP A 876 3.07 30.57 -7.44
C ASP A 876 2.46 31.99 -7.52
N PRO A 877 1.78 32.48 -6.47
CA PRO A 877 1.09 33.77 -6.49
C PRO A 877 2.03 34.99 -6.59
N ILE A 878 3.36 34.78 -6.64
CA ILE A 878 4.35 35.86 -6.51
C ILE A 878 4.80 36.44 -7.86
N ALA A 879 4.40 35.85 -9.00
CA ALA A 879 4.86 36.29 -10.33
C ALA A 879 3.90 37.25 -11.07
N VAL A 880 3.15 38.11 -10.38
CA VAL A 880 2.24 39.07 -11.03
C VAL A 880 2.54 40.50 -10.57
N ALA A 881 3.46 41.16 -11.29
CA ALA A 881 3.54 42.63 -11.36
C ALA A 881 4.53 43.13 -12.46
N ALA A 882 4.27 42.89 -13.75
CA ALA A 882 4.59 43.82 -14.87
C ALA A 882 4.13 43.26 -16.25
N PRO A 883 3.78 44.13 -17.23
CA PRO A 883 2.92 43.75 -18.35
C PRO A 883 3.72 43.36 -19.61
N GLU A 884 3.22 42.34 -20.30
CA GLU A 884 3.53 41.90 -21.68
C GLU A 884 4.64 40.88 -21.96
N LEU A 885 5.64 40.64 -21.09
CA LEU A 885 6.66 39.58 -21.35
C LEU A 885 6.90 38.53 -20.25
N GLN A 886 6.20 38.62 -19.11
CA GLN A 886 6.16 37.53 -18.12
C GLN A 886 5.30 36.31 -18.55
N ARG A 887 4.84 36.24 -19.82
CA ARG A 887 3.96 35.16 -20.30
C ARG A 887 4.68 33.88 -20.73
N ILE A 888 6.00 33.88 -20.91
CA ILE A 888 6.73 32.61 -21.05
C ILE A 888 6.87 32.03 -19.65
N SER A 889 5.85 31.27 -19.22
CA SER A 889 5.93 30.45 -18.02
C SER A 889 7.15 29.54 -18.13
N VAL A 890 7.78 29.20 -16.99
CA VAL A 890 8.81 28.14 -16.87
C VAL A 890 8.34 26.81 -17.49
N ASP A 891 7.03 26.69 -17.71
CA ASP A 891 6.34 25.54 -18.27
C ASP A 891 6.14 25.58 -19.79
N SER A 892 6.61 26.64 -20.46
CA SER A 892 6.47 26.80 -21.92
C SER A 892 7.54 25.99 -22.67
N LEU A 893 7.15 25.29 -23.73
CA LEU A 893 8.10 24.64 -24.63
C LEU A 893 8.62 25.64 -25.65
N VAL A 894 9.91 25.95 -25.59
CA VAL A 894 10.57 26.95 -26.43
C VAL A 894 11.48 26.27 -27.45
N PHE A 895 11.34 26.67 -28.72
CA PHE A 895 12.14 26.23 -29.86
C PHE A 895 12.99 27.43 -30.34
N PRO A 896 14.26 27.53 -29.91
CA PRO A 896 15.13 28.59 -30.36
C PRO A 896 15.47 28.41 -31.84
N LEU A 897 15.40 29.49 -32.63
CA LEU A 897 15.77 29.46 -34.04
C LEU A 897 17.26 29.81 -34.20
N PRO A 898 18.00 29.09 -35.07
CA PRO A 898 19.44 29.29 -35.28
C PRO A 898 19.75 30.65 -35.91
#